data_AF-A0A5C6DHA9-F1
#
_entry.id   AF-A0A5C6DHA9-F1
#
_cell.length_a   1.000
_cell.length_b   1.000
_cell.length_c   1.000
_cell.angle_alpha   90.00
_cell.angle_beta   90.00
_cell.angle_gamma   90.00
#
_symmetry.space_group_name_H-M   'P 1'
#
loop_
_entity.id
_entity.type
_entity.pdbx_description
1 polymer ?
#
loop_
_entity_poly.entity_id
_entity_poly.type
_entity_poly.pdbx_seq_one_letter_code
_entity_poly.pdbx_strand_id
1 'polypeptide(L)'
;MFFQQVLSVFVVLAALGHVQLHAQTDETLNLERGLVGRDDLVYFCNFETDDWSEDWSGFGHRKNVRLVDSNLSEHLTSDWDGRCLEVEIRKGEHYGASGKLLFKKHLGYEPEELYVRFYTCFAEDFVGRDGSEGYRGKNPGFDGTYDVEGWGGRPNSDGTKGWSCRGACDADNDSQQIHLGFYSYEVKTGDYKYGTTLKFNKPIKPGNWYCVEQYLKLNTPGKADGIARAWIDGEPVFEKSDYLWRNTDKLKIESYWVDYYRGGKTPASHDHHVYLDNLAIATEKRLGEFTPPLKRSVDTDTKPHRASSPKLSRESLLDFVNTRYHAYFHYNMCTFKNIASDEPQGRAYGDDPATLWSPTGLDCDQWAQVCIDSKMAGGWLTTKHHGGFCLWDSQATDYDVASSNVKTDVVKEFTDAFRKRGLKIGLYYSILDYHHGVENGEVTREEIEFLKVQLRELLTNYGPIDYMNFDGWSTWPTTPDFDDVPYAELYQTVKAIQPDCLIVNHTYESNLAHADVPFADAAGRRYPFHPDYLRPTAASDTLQRGWWWDNNEDYGVRKSVDYILKQLDSYNSHHSVYVLNVSPNSGGRLPDDAVQRLTDAAKQWTPLPPLTEAGSNWGFQYEVGNNLAFHCPAAQSSTHDFIRDKRAYPRAEIALDGVTEGNGLMEQTSMTAVEDHPWWQVDLTRSCVIEQIDLFGRTDLDTSEQQTVVVSILDAQGSVAWQKTIPMPTGDPTILEPGRLSGSKVRIELVGNGSLAIAEVIVRGEPAR
;
A
#
# COMPACT_ATOMS: atom_id res chain seq x y z
N MET A 1 21.75 -45.86 19.59
CA MET A 1 21.40 -45.29 20.90
C MET A 1 21.72 -43.81 20.84
N PHE A 2 20.80 -42.94 21.27
CA PHE A 2 20.69 -41.50 20.94
C PHE A 2 19.94 -41.16 19.66
N PHE A 3 18.71 -41.67 19.54
CA PHE A 3 17.63 -41.08 18.73
C PHE A 3 16.29 -41.59 19.31
N GLN A 4 16.04 -41.35 20.61
CA GLN A 4 14.76 -41.75 21.23
C GLN A 4 14.44 -41.07 22.58
N GLN A 5 15.01 -39.90 22.89
CA GLN A 5 14.70 -39.15 24.12
C GLN A 5 14.68 -37.64 23.90
N VAL A 6 13.81 -37.15 23.00
CA VAL A 6 13.24 -35.78 23.08
C VAL A 6 11.74 -35.76 22.71
N LEU A 7 11.15 -36.91 22.32
CA LEU A 7 9.72 -37.05 22.01
C LEU A 7 8.93 -37.58 23.22
N SER A 8 8.87 -36.83 24.32
CA SER A 8 8.02 -37.22 25.48
C SER A 8 7.53 -36.06 26.37
N VAL A 9 7.53 -34.81 25.90
CA VAL A 9 6.94 -33.69 26.65
C VAL A 9 5.67 -33.10 25.99
N PHE A 10 5.28 -33.56 24.80
CA PHE A 10 4.14 -32.98 24.06
C PHE A 10 2.83 -33.79 24.03
N VAL A 11 2.65 -34.84 24.86
CA VAL A 11 1.48 -35.76 24.72
C VAL A 11 0.60 -35.91 25.99
N VAL A 12 0.63 -34.99 26.96
CA VAL A 12 -0.29 -35.09 28.13
C VAL A 12 -1.06 -33.80 28.44
N LEU A 13 -1.42 -33.00 27.44
CA LEU A 13 -2.44 -31.95 27.57
C LEU A 13 -3.49 -31.98 26.44
N ALA A 14 -3.71 -33.14 25.81
CA ALA A 14 -4.75 -33.35 24.80
C ALA A 14 -6.06 -33.92 25.39
N ALA A 15 -6.46 -33.48 26.60
CA ALA A 15 -7.65 -34.00 27.28
C ALA A 15 -8.39 -32.95 28.12
N LEU A 16 -8.52 -31.71 27.64
CA LEU A 16 -9.59 -30.78 28.02
C LEU A 16 -9.90 -29.96 26.76
N GLY A 17 -11.13 -30.05 26.27
CA GLY A 17 -11.54 -29.51 24.97
C GLY A 17 -11.31 -28.01 24.87
N HIS A 18 -10.25 -27.62 24.15
CA HIS A 18 -10.10 -26.31 23.56
C HIS A 18 -10.55 -26.40 22.10
N VAL A 19 -11.44 -25.47 21.75
CA VAL A 19 -11.95 -25.22 20.41
C VAL A 19 -10.76 -25.07 19.46
N GLN A 20 -10.65 -25.95 18.46
CA GLN A 20 -9.81 -25.68 17.29
C GLN A 20 -10.46 -24.51 16.56
N LEU A 21 -9.85 -23.33 16.66
CA LEU A 21 -10.05 -22.28 15.67
C LEU A 21 -9.66 -22.87 14.31
N HIS A 22 -10.58 -22.81 13.35
CA HIS A 22 -10.19 -22.80 11.94
C HIS A 22 -9.44 -21.49 11.70
N ALA A 23 -8.18 -21.43 12.12
CA ALA A 23 -7.21 -20.52 11.53
C ALA A 23 -6.94 -21.08 10.13
N GLN A 24 -7.72 -20.60 9.16
CA GLN A 24 -7.19 -20.50 7.81
C GLN A 24 -6.01 -19.52 7.86
N THR A 25 -5.03 -19.81 7.03
CA THR A 25 -3.77 -19.08 6.83
C THR A 25 -3.99 -17.57 6.63
N ASP A 26 -2.99 -16.74 7.00
CA ASP A 26 -2.80 -15.30 6.70
C ASP A 26 -3.34 -14.17 7.62
N GLU A 27 -3.91 -14.45 8.80
CA GLU A 27 -4.62 -13.38 9.54
C GLU A 27 -3.79 -12.42 10.41
N THR A 28 -2.50 -12.64 10.68
CA THR A 28 -1.71 -11.68 11.52
C THR A 28 -1.42 -10.36 10.82
N LEU A 29 -1.56 -10.30 9.50
CA LEU A 29 -0.98 -9.23 8.69
C LEU A 29 -2.00 -8.26 8.11
N ASN A 30 -3.29 -8.56 8.28
CA ASN A 30 -4.38 -7.61 8.12
C ASN A 30 -4.81 -6.95 9.43
N LEU A 31 -4.35 -7.46 10.58
CA LEU A 31 -4.70 -6.91 11.88
C LEU A 31 -4.00 -5.58 12.12
N GLU A 32 -4.76 -4.57 12.54
CA GLU A 32 -4.17 -3.34 13.07
C GLU A 32 -3.25 -3.64 14.27
N ARG A 33 -2.17 -2.86 14.44
CA ARG A 33 -1.12 -3.05 15.46
C ARG A 33 -1.70 -3.25 16.88
N GLY A 34 -2.80 -2.56 17.21
CA GLY A 34 -3.47 -2.65 18.51
C GLY A 34 -4.20 -3.97 18.79
N LEU A 35 -4.43 -4.80 17.76
CA LEU A 35 -5.13 -6.10 17.88
C LEU A 35 -4.20 -7.30 17.72
N VAL A 36 -2.98 -7.10 17.24
CA VAL A 36 -1.99 -8.17 17.06
C VAL A 36 -1.75 -8.90 18.40
N GLY A 37 -1.83 -10.22 18.37
CA GLY A 37 -1.56 -11.08 19.54
C GLY A 37 -2.71 -11.19 20.55
N ARG A 38 -3.91 -10.67 20.24
CA ARG A 38 -5.11 -10.87 21.07
C ARG A 38 -5.72 -12.24 20.84
N ASP A 39 -5.80 -13.04 21.90
CA ASP A 39 -6.44 -14.37 21.92
C ASP A 39 -7.96 -14.30 22.06
N ASP A 40 -8.49 -13.13 22.43
CA ASP A 40 -9.92 -12.88 22.61
C ASP A 40 -10.61 -12.27 21.38
N LEU A 41 -9.87 -12.09 20.27
CA LEU A 41 -10.40 -11.57 19.01
C LEU A 41 -11.18 -12.66 18.26
N VAL A 42 -12.39 -12.32 17.82
CA VAL A 42 -13.34 -13.24 17.17
C VAL A 42 -13.43 -13.00 15.67
N TYR A 43 -13.34 -11.74 15.26
CA TYR A 43 -13.51 -11.33 13.87
C TYR A 43 -12.84 -9.98 13.65
N PHE A 44 -12.21 -9.81 12.49
CA PHE A 44 -11.67 -8.54 12.03
C PHE A 44 -11.87 -8.39 10.52
N CYS A 45 -12.31 -7.22 10.07
CA CYS A 45 -12.40 -6.87 8.66
C CYS A 45 -12.06 -5.38 8.47
N ASN A 46 -11.00 -5.12 7.70
CA ASN A 46 -10.54 -3.78 7.28
C ASN A 46 -11.03 -3.39 5.88
N PHE A 47 -11.86 -4.21 5.23
CA PHE A 47 -12.44 -3.93 3.91
C PHE A 47 -11.42 -3.67 2.78
N GLU A 48 -10.17 -4.12 2.94
CA GLU A 48 -9.10 -3.94 1.96
C GLU A 48 -9.09 -4.99 0.85
N THR A 49 -9.94 -6.01 0.93
CA THR A 49 -10.02 -7.16 -0.01
C THR A 49 -11.45 -7.41 -0.48
N ASP A 50 -11.62 -7.90 -1.72
CA ASP A 50 -12.94 -8.07 -2.35
C ASP A 50 -13.78 -9.20 -1.74
N ASP A 51 -13.15 -10.09 -0.97
CA ASP A 51 -13.75 -11.23 -0.27
C ASP A 51 -14.39 -10.87 1.08
N TRP A 52 -14.38 -9.59 1.50
CA TRP A 52 -14.96 -9.10 2.76
C TRP A 52 -16.37 -9.63 3.07
N SER A 53 -17.15 -9.97 2.04
CA SER A 53 -18.54 -10.41 2.15
C SER A 53 -18.73 -11.92 2.35
N GLU A 54 -17.67 -12.74 2.26
CA GLU A 54 -17.75 -14.22 2.36
C GLU A 54 -18.18 -14.71 3.76
N ASP A 55 -17.86 -13.92 4.78
CA ASP A 55 -18.23 -14.26 6.15
C ASP A 55 -19.69 -13.99 6.50
N TRP A 56 -20.35 -13.16 5.70
CA TRP A 56 -21.66 -12.63 6.00
C TRP A 56 -22.78 -13.54 5.51
N SER A 57 -23.72 -13.82 6.40
CA SER A 57 -24.91 -14.60 6.12
C SER A 57 -26.09 -13.71 5.72
N GLY A 58 -26.78 -14.08 4.65
CA GLY A 58 -28.02 -13.42 4.22
C GLY A 58 -27.84 -11.97 3.77
N PHE A 59 -26.65 -11.59 3.27
CA PHE A 59 -26.34 -10.21 2.89
C PHE A 59 -27.19 -9.75 1.69
N GLY A 60 -28.21 -8.95 1.97
CA GLY A 60 -29.14 -8.35 1.02
C GLY A 60 -28.68 -6.98 0.51
N HIS A 61 -29.38 -6.46 -0.49
CA HIS A 61 -29.14 -5.12 -1.05
C HIS A 61 -27.72 -4.88 -1.59
N ARG A 62 -27.01 -5.92 -2.04
CA ARG A 62 -25.64 -5.83 -2.60
C ARG A 62 -25.45 -4.74 -3.67
N LYS A 63 -26.50 -4.40 -4.42
CA LYS A 63 -26.49 -3.29 -5.40
C LYS A 63 -26.27 -1.89 -4.80
N ASN A 64 -26.42 -1.75 -3.48
CA ASN A 64 -26.32 -0.51 -2.71
C ASN A 64 -25.05 -0.50 -1.84
N VAL A 65 -24.17 -1.49 -2.00
CA VAL A 65 -22.96 -1.66 -1.19
C VAL A 65 -21.78 -1.91 -2.11
N ARG A 66 -20.67 -1.20 -1.92
CA ARG A 66 -19.43 -1.40 -2.67
C ARG A 66 -18.21 -1.03 -1.83
N LEU A 67 -17.07 -1.62 -2.15
CA LEU A 67 -15.80 -1.09 -1.68
C LEU A 67 -15.45 0.16 -2.48
N VAL A 68 -15.00 1.19 -1.77
CA VAL A 68 -14.48 2.42 -2.38
C VAL A 68 -13.16 2.79 -1.73
N ASP A 69 -12.25 3.34 -2.51
CA ASP A 69 -11.08 4.02 -1.94
C ASP A 69 -11.58 5.25 -1.17
N SER A 70 -11.32 5.28 0.14
CA SER A 70 -11.85 6.29 1.06
C SER A 70 -11.44 7.72 0.68
N ASN A 71 -10.30 7.85 -0.01
CA ASN A 71 -9.75 9.10 -0.54
C ASN A 71 -10.30 9.50 -1.94
N LEU A 72 -11.05 8.62 -2.62
CA LEU A 72 -11.65 8.86 -3.94
C LEU A 72 -13.18 8.99 -3.90
N SER A 73 -13.81 8.73 -2.75
CA SER A 73 -15.26 8.92 -2.63
C SER A 73 -15.64 10.40 -2.74
N GLU A 74 -16.59 10.69 -3.62
CA GLU A 74 -17.11 12.05 -3.85
C GLU A 74 -17.95 12.60 -2.68
N HIS A 75 -18.35 11.72 -1.75
CA HIS A 75 -19.19 12.05 -0.59
C HIS A 75 -18.44 11.98 0.74
N LEU A 76 -17.17 11.54 0.72
CA LEU A 76 -16.29 11.51 1.88
C LEU A 76 -15.27 12.65 1.83
N THR A 77 -15.25 13.44 2.89
CA THR A 77 -14.11 14.30 3.25
C THR A 77 -13.28 13.55 4.28
N SER A 78 -12.43 12.63 3.81
CA SER A 78 -11.72 11.69 4.68
C SER A 78 -10.21 11.84 4.61
N ASP A 79 -9.57 11.91 5.79
CA ASP A 79 -8.10 11.77 5.96
C ASP A 79 -7.68 10.29 6.14
N TRP A 80 -8.65 9.37 6.07
CA TRP A 80 -8.48 7.92 6.10
C TRP A 80 -7.84 7.45 4.79
N ASP A 81 -6.85 6.56 4.88
CA ASP A 81 -6.16 5.93 3.73
C ASP A 81 -6.61 4.46 3.63
N GLY A 82 -6.75 3.93 2.41
CA GLY A 82 -7.26 2.58 2.16
C GLY A 82 -8.71 2.50 1.67
N ARG A 83 -9.23 1.28 1.52
CA ARG A 83 -10.60 1.00 1.07
C ARG A 83 -11.54 0.89 2.25
N CYS A 84 -12.78 1.34 2.06
CA CYS A 84 -13.84 1.20 3.05
C CYS A 84 -15.14 0.72 2.40
N LEU A 85 -16.07 0.22 3.22
CA LEU A 85 -17.38 -0.19 2.75
C LEU A 85 -18.30 1.02 2.63
N GLU A 86 -18.68 1.39 1.42
CA GLU A 86 -19.72 2.38 1.17
C GLU A 86 -21.10 1.71 1.15
N VAL A 87 -22.07 2.35 1.82
CA VAL A 87 -23.46 1.95 1.85
C VAL A 87 -24.35 3.12 1.42
N GLU A 88 -25.07 2.92 0.31
CA GLU A 88 -25.97 3.91 -0.30
C GLU A 88 -27.43 3.61 0.08
N ILE A 89 -28.07 4.52 0.81
CA ILE A 89 -29.53 4.50 1.01
C ILE A 89 -30.18 5.37 -0.07
N ARG A 90 -30.59 4.73 -1.16
CA ARG A 90 -31.15 5.42 -2.33
C ARG A 90 -32.44 6.16 -2.04
N LYS A 91 -32.63 7.28 -2.75
CA LYS A 91 -33.87 8.03 -2.81
C LYS A 91 -35.04 7.11 -3.16
N GLY A 92 -36.11 7.20 -2.38
CA GLY A 92 -37.30 6.37 -2.53
C GLY A 92 -37.15 4.95 -1.97
N GLU A 93 -35.98 4.57 -1.46
CA GLU A 93 -35.75 3.31 -0.76
C GLU A 93 -35.65 3.50 0.77
N HIS A 94 -35.69 2.37 1.49
CA HIS A 94 -35.47 2.32 2.93
C HIS A 94 -34.18 1.58 3.31
N TYR A 95 -33.64 0.74 2.43
CA TYR A 95 -32.55 -0.18 2.75
C TYR A 95 -31.27 0.22 2.02
N GLY A 96 -30.17 0.39 2.76
CA GLY A 96 -28.82 0.46 2.21
C GLY A 96 -28.15 -0.91 2.25
N ALA A 97 -27.93 -1.46 3.44
CA ALA A 97 -27.35 -2.78 3.65
C ALA A 97 -28.13 -3.58 4.70
N SER A 98 -28.09 -4.92 4.57
CA SER A 98 -28.57 -5.82 5.62
C SER A 98 -27.85 -7.16 5.51
N GLY A 99 -27.06 -7.51 6.51
CA GLY A 99 -26.34 -8.78 6.61
C GLY A 99 -26.04 -9.14 8.06
N LYS A 100 -25.79 -10.43 8.31
CA LYS A 100 -25.51 -10.95 9.66
C LYS A 100 -24.17 -11.68 9.72
N LEU A 101 -23.37 -11.38 10.74
CA LEU A 101 -22.22 -12.19 11.13
C LEU A 101 -22.66 -13.18 12.21
N LEU A 102 -22.73 -14.47 11.89
CA LEU A 102 -23.26 -15.51 12.79
C LEU A 102 -22.18 -16.03 13.73
N PHE A 103 -22.29 -15.80 15.04
CA PHE A 103 -21.21 -16.14 15.97
C PHE A 103 -20.93 -17.63 16.07
N LYS A 104 -21.94 -18.48 15.94
CA LYS A 104 -21.75 -19.93 15.91
C LYS A 104 -20.84 -20.38 14.76
N LYS A 105 -20.83 -19.66 13.63
CA LYS A 105 -19.94 -19.94 12.49
C LYS A 105 -18.48 -19.66 12.85
N HIS A 106 -18.21 -18.57 13.56
CA HIS A 106 -16.84 -18.10 13.88
C HIS A 106 -16.27 -18.70 15.17
N LEU A 107 -17.09 -18.85 16.20
CA LEU A 107 -16.68 -19.32 17.53
C LEU A 107 -16.95 -20.80 17.78
N GLY A 108 -17.80 -21.44 16.97
CA GLY A 108 -18.39 -22.75 17.27
C GLY A 108 -19.46 -22.72 18.37
N TYR A 109 -19.67 -21.58 19.03
CA TYR A 109 -20.70 -21.34 20.05
C TYR A 109 -21.28 -19.92 19.92
N GLU A 110 -22.37 -19.65 20.63
CA GLU A 110 -22.99 -18.33 20.70
C GLU A 110 -22.69 -17.67 22.06
N PRO A 111 -22.01 -16.50 22.09
CA PRO A 111 -21.58 -15.87 23.33
C PRO A 111 -22.75 -15.20 24.07
N GLU A 112 -22.51 -14.86 25.34
CA GLU A 112 -23.43 -14.06 26.15
C GLU A 112 -22.91 -12.65 26.42
N GLU A 113 -21.67 -12.36 26.01
CA GLU A 113 -20.96 -11.11 26.27
C GLU A 113 -19.99 -10.86 25.11
N LEU A 114 -19.99 -9.63 24.57
CA LEU A 114 -19.13 -9.23 23.45
C LEU A 114 -18.81 -7.74 23.47
N TYR A 115 -17.64 -7.41 22.93
CA TYR A 115 -17.19 -6.08 22.53
C TYR A 115 -17.12 -6.02 21.00
N VAL A 116 -17.60 -4.92 20.43
CA VAL A 116 -17.53 -4.64 18.99
C VAL A 116 -17.01 -3.22 18.79
N ARG A 117 -16.10 -3.04 17.84
CA ARG A 117 -15.65 -1.72 17.38
C ARG A 117 -15.74 -1.65 15.88
N PHE A 118 -16.14 -0.51 15.36
CA PHE A 118 -16.01 -0.17 13.95
C PHE A 118 -15.87 1.33 13.81
N TYR A 119 -15.39 1.77 12.65
CA TYR A 119 -15.36 3.16 12.26
C TYR A 119 -16.50 3.43 11.32
N THR A 120 -17.14 4.57 11.48
CA THR A 120 -18.22 4.97 10.59
C THR A 120 -18.18 6.46 10.28
N CYS A 121 -18.46 6.79 9.03
CA CYS A 121 -18.67 8.17 8.58
C CYS A 121 -20.05 8.26 7.94
N PHE A 122 -20.86 9.19 8.43
CA PHE A 122 -22.09 9.60 7.75
C PHE A 122 -21.69 10.72 6.80
N ALA A 123 -21.81 10.53 5.48
CA ALA A 123 -21.32 11.51 4.50
C ALA A 123 -21.98 12.88 4.64
N GLU A 124 -21.39 13.91 4.03
CA GLU A 124 -21.93 15.27 4.06
C GLU A 124 -23.36 15.37 3.48
N ASP A 125 -23.74 14.44 2.60
CA ASP A 125 -25.08 14.34 2.04
C ASP A 125 -26.09 13.73 3.01
N PHE A 126 -25.66 13.17 4.13
CA PHE A 126 -26.52 12.60 5.16
C PHE A 126 -27.15 13.71 6.01
N VAL A 127 -28.46 13.87 5.89
CA VAL A 127 -29.19 14.95 6.58
C VAL A 127 -30.01 14.45 7.77
N GLY A 128 -30.00 15.22 8.86
CA GLY A 128 -30.81 14.94 10.05
C GLY A 128 -32.31 15.13 9.81
N ARG A 129 -32.70 16.01 8.88
CA ARG A 129 -34.11 16.19 8.47
C ARG A 129 -34.29 15.74 7.03
N ASP A 130 -34.90 14.58 6.87
CA ASP A 130 -35.09 13.95 5.56
C ASP A 130 -36.56 14.01 5.13
N GLY A 131 -36.89 15.03 4.34
CA GLY A 131 -38.26 15.38 3.99
C GLY A 131 -39.01 16.09 5.12
N SER A 132 -40.21 15.62 5.47
CA SER A 132 -41.05 16.25 6.51
C SER A 132 -40.77 15.76 7.94
N GLU A 133 -39.91 14.76 8.11
CA GLU A 133 -39.63 14.09 9.38
C GLU A 133 -38.13 14.06 9.66
N GLY A 134 -37.73 14.01 10.94
CA GLY A 134 -36.35 13.71 11.33
C GLY A 134 -35.96 12.28 10.95
N TYR A 135 -34.69 12.09 10.57
CA TYR A 135 -34.15 10.78 10.22
C TYR A 135 -34.28 9.81 11.39
N ARG A 136 -34.78 8.61 11.13
CA ARG A 136 -34.83 7.51 12.09
C ARG A 136 -34.40 6.24 11.40
N GLY A 137 -33.41 5.55 11.90
CA GLY A 137 -32.82 4.39 11.25
C GLY A 137 -32.39 3.27 12.18
N LYS A 138 -31.85 2.22 11.56
CA LYS A 138 -31.14 1.11 12.18
C LYS A 138 -29.73 1.09 11.61
N ASN A 139 -28.79 0.82 12.51
CA ASN A 139 -27.36 0.77 12.31
C ASN A 139 -26.83 -0.58 12.83
N PRO A 140 -25.54 -0.89 12.63
CA PRO A 140 -24.97 -2.15 13.09
C PRO A 140 -25.17 -2.41 14.59
N GLY A 141 -25.47 -3.66 14.97
CA GLY A 141 -25.71 -4.04 16.37
C GLY A 141 -26.14 -5.49 16.59
N PHE A 142 -26.48 -5.83 17.84
CA PHE A 142 -26.62 -7.21 18.30
C PHE A 142 -28.03 -7.78 18.11
N ASP A 143 -28.11 -9.09 17.95
CA ASP A 143 -29.37 -9.82 18.08
C ASP A 143 -29.23 -11.26 18.60
N GLY A 144 -30.38 -11.81 18.97
CA GLY A 144 -30.60 -13.24 19.16
C GLY A 144 -32.04 -13.54 18.77
N THR A 145 -32.37 -13.33 17.50
CA THR A 145 -33.77 -13.39 17.03
C THR A 145 -34.18 -14.75 16.52
N TYR A 146 -33.22 -15.55 16.04
CA TYR A 146 -33.41 -16.85 15.39
C TYR A 146 -34.52 -16.82 14.31
N ASP A 147 -34.72 -15.64 13.72
CA ASP A 147 -35.84 -15.31 12.82
C ASP A 147 -37.23 -15.68 13.38
N VAL A 148 -37.45 -15.54 14.69
CA VAL A 148 -38.74 -15.81 15.37
C VAL A 148 -39.40 -14.52 15.87
N GLU A 149 -38.82 -13.85 16.87
CA GLU A 149 -39.36 -12.68 17.58
C GLU A 149 -38.27 -11.62 17.82
N GLY A 150 -38.65 -10.44 18.30
CA GLY A 150 -37.68 -9.42 18.72
C GLY A 150 -37.15 -8.51 17.61
N TRP A 151 -37.84 -8.41 16.46
CA TRP A 151 -37.56 -7.42 15.41
C TRP A 151 -38.76 -7.18 14.47
N GLY A 152 -38.85 -5.97 13.89
CA GLY A 152 -39.59 -5.66 12.65
C GLY A 152 -41.01 -6.22 12.50
N GLY A 153 -42.02 -5.67 13.19
CA GLY A 153 -43.43 -6.00 12.96
C GLY A 153 -43.87 -7.42 13.34
N ARG A 154 -42.96 -8.22 13.91
CA ARG A 154 -43.22 -9.54 14.52
C ARG A 154 -43.76 -9.39 15.95
N PRO A 155 -44.24 -10.49 16.58
CA PRO A 155 -44.71 -10.47 17.96
C PRO A 155 -43.65 -9.95 18.94
N ASN A 156 -44.12 -9.40 20.06
CA ASN A 156 -43.27 -8.91 21.14
C ASN A 156 -42.41 -10.02 21.70
N SER A 157 -41.17 -9.67 22.07
CA SER A 157 -40.31 -10.60 22.79
C SER A 157 -40.92 -10.93 24.14
N ASP A 158 -41.28 -12.21 24.33
CA ASP A 158 -41.60 -12.78 25.64
C ASP A 158 -40.33 -13.24 26.40
N GLY A 159 -39.16 -13.00 25.82
CA GLY A 159 -37.86 -13.42 26.35
C GLY A 159 -37.52 -14.89 26.13
N THR A 160 -38.32 -15.64 25.38
CA THR A 160 -38.09 -17.08 25.13
C THR A 160 -37.79 -17.44 23.68
N LYS A 161 -38.09 -16.55 22.73
CA LYS A 161 -37.94 -16.83 21.29
C LYS A 161 -37.09 -15.84 20.50
N GLY A 162 -36.86 -14.63 21.02
CA GLY A 162 -35.93 -13.73 20.36
C GLY A 162 -35.85 -12.35 20.99
N TRP A 163 -34.75 -11.66 20.77
CA TRP A 163 -34.48 -10.29 21.24
C TRP A 163 -33.55 -9.59 20.25
N SER A 164 -33.48 -8.26 20.29
CA SER A 164 -32.42 -7.53 19.58
C SER A 164 -32.05 -6.24 20.29
N CYS A 165 -30.81 -5.80 20.10
CA CYS A 165 -30.29 -4.51 20.52
C CYS A 165 -29.41 -3.97 19.39
N ARG A 166 -30.06 -3.57 18.28
CA ARG A 166 -29.38 -3.07 17.08
C ARG A 166 -28.87 -1.66 17.31
N GLY A 167 -27.92 -1.21 16.49
CA GLY A 167 -27.60 0.20 16.40
C GLY A 167 -28.80 1.01 15.91
N ALA A 168 -28.84 2.28 16.25
CA ALA A 168 -29.83 3.23 15.81
C ALA A 168 -29.16 4.53 15.36
N CYS A 169 -29.84 5.23 14.46
CA CYS A 169 -29.57 6.62 14.11
C CYS A 169 -30.89 7.37 14.28
N ASP A 170 -30.93 8.45 15.04
CA ASP A 170 -32.13 9.25 15.26
C ASP A 170 -31.77 10.73 15.33
N ALA A 171 -32.39 11.52 14.47
CA ALA A 171 -32.19 12.95 14.41
C ALA A 171 -33.32 13.71 15.11
N ASP A 172 -32.95 14.71 15.88
CA ASP A 172 -33.91 15.59 16.55
C ASP A 172 -34.64 16.46 15.52
N ASN A 173 -35.98 16.46 15.57
CA ASN A 173 -36.81 17.20 14.61
C ASN A 173 -36.50 18.72 14.58
N ASP A 174 -36.13 19.30 15.72
CA ASP A 174 -35.93 20.74 15.87
C ASP A 174 -34.47 21.15 15.64
N SER A 175 -33.51 20.45 16.27
CA SER A 175 -32.08 20.79 16.19
C SER A 175 -31.38 20.19 14.96
N GLN A 176 -31.99 19.17 14.35
CA GLN A 176 -31.40 18.35 13.27
C GLN A 176 -30.09 17.66 13.65
N GLN A 177 -29.74 17.63 14.94
CA GLN A 177 -28.59 16.89 15.43
C GLN A 177 -28.83 15.40 15.26
N ILE A 178 -27.84 14.71 14.70
CA ILE A 178 -27.89 13.27 14.47
C ILE A 178 -27.28 12.57 15.68
N HIS A 179 -28.02 11.64 16.26
CA HIS A 179 -27.53 10.81 17.35
C HIS A 179 -27.46 9.36 16.93
N LEU A 180 -26.33 8.73 17.22
CA LEU A 180 -26.25 7.27 17.28
C LEU A 180 -26.97 6.78 18.54
N GLY A 181 -27.29 5.48 18.58
CA GLY A 181 -28.04 4.90 19.68
C GLY A 181 -28.16 3.40 19.61
N PHE A 182 -28.94 2.85 20.54
CA PHE A 182 -29.46 1.48 20.45
C PHE A 182 -30.95 1.48 20.12
N TYR A 183 -31.39 0.46 19.39
CA TYR A 183 -32.79 0.13 19.18
C TYR A 183 -33.05 -1.28 19.70
N SER A 184 -33.74 -1.35 20.84
CA SER A 184 -33.84 -2.58 21.63
C SER A 184 -35.26 -3.13 21.68
N TYR A 185 -35.38 -4.44 21.50
CA TYR A 185 -36.57 -5.23 21.80
C TYR A 185 -36.32 -6.03 23.08
N GLU A 186 -36.77 -5.46 24.19
CA GLU A 186 -36.71 -6.06 25.53
C GLU A 186 -38.02 -6.78 25.84
N VAL A 187 -37.98 -7.64 26.87
CA VAL A 187 -39.19 -8.20 27.49
C VAL A 187 -39.93 -7.08 28.20
N LYS A 188 -41.16 -6.79 27.76
CA LYS A 188 -42.04 -5.82 28.42
C LYS A 188 -43.45 -6.41 28.49
N THR A 189 -44.22 -5.94 29.47
CA THR A 189 -45.63 -6.30 29.61
C THR A 189 -46.50 -5.34 28.78
N GLY A 190 -47.37 -5.88 27.92
CA GLY A 190 -48.32 -5.12 27.09
C GLY A 190 -48.18 -5.32 25.57
N ASP A 191 -49.10 -4.76 24.79
CA ASP A 191 -49.09 -4.79 23.33
C ASP A 191 -48.31 -3.60 22.75
N TYR A 192 -47.00 -3.75 22.63
CA TYR A 192 -46.17 -2.89 21.78
C TYR A 192 -45.96 -3.58 20.42
N LYS A 193 -45.53 -2.83 19.40
CA LYS A 193 -45.27 -3.38 18.05
C LYS A 193 -43.85 -3.08 17.57
N TYR A 194 -43.16 -2.19 18.29
CA TYR A 194 -41.89 -1.60 17.91
C TYR A 194 -40.97 -1.53 19.13
N GLY A 195 -39.67 -1.61 18.89
CA GLY A 195 -38.63 -1.51 19.91
C GLY A 195 -38.48 -0.08 20.43
N THR A 196 -37.58 0.08 21.40
CA THR A 196 -37.27 1.38 22.00
C THR A 196 -35.96 1.91 21.46
N THR A 197 -35.97 3.13 20.92
CA THR A 197 -34.74 3.86 20.55
C THR A 197 -34.18 4.57 21.78
N LEU A 198 -32.90 4.38 22.05
CA LEU A 198 -32.15 5.00 23.14
C LEU A 198 -30.96 5.73 22.53
N LYS A 199 -30.98 7.06 22.57
CA LYS A 199 -29.93 7.91 21.98
C LYS A 199 -28.69 7.93 22.86
N PHE A 200 -27.52 7.95 22.23
CA PHE A 200 -26.26 8.27 22.89
C PHE A 200 -26.23 9.77 23.18
N ASN A 201 -25.56 10.15 24.28
CA ASN A 201 -25.56 11.53 24.77
C ASN A 201 -24.65 12.48 23.97
N LYS A 202 -23.89 11.96 22.99
CA LYS A 202 -23.02 12.71 22.07
C LYS A 202 -23.62 12.70 20.66
N PRO A 203 -23.98 13.87 20.08
CA PRO A 203 -24.37 13.95 18.68
C PRO A 203 -23.15 13.71 17.78
N ILE A 204 -23.39 13.23 16.57
CA ILE A 204 -22.40 13.15 15.50
C ILE A 204 -22.66 14.21 14.45
N LYS A 205 -21.60 14.60 13.77
CA LYS A 205 -21.61 15.52 12.63
C LYS A 205 -21.32 14.74 11.34
N PRO A 206 -22.16 14.85 10.30
CA PRO A 206 -21.84 14.35 8.97
C PRO A 206 -20.50 14.88 8.44
N GLY A 207 -19.83 14.08 7.61
CA GLY A 207 -18.49 14.32 7.06
C GLY A 207 -17.33 13.89 7.96
N ASN A 208 -17.61 13.53 9.22
CA ASN A 208 -16.58 13.08 10.16
C ASN A 208 -16.62 11.56 10.36
N TRP A 209 -15.45 10.96 10.46
CA TRP A 209 -15.27 9.60 10.99
C TRP A 209 -15.41 9.57 12.51
N TYR A 210 -16.04 8.51 13.00
CA TYR A 210 -16.16 8.21 14.42
C TYR A 210 -15.75 6.78 14.70
N CYS A 211 -14.94 6.58 15.75
CA CYS A 211 -14.71 5.25 16.32
C CYS A 211 -15.90 4.89 17.21
N VAL A 212 -16.71 3.91 16.82
CA VAL A 212 -17.87 3.47 17.61
C VAL A 212 -17.55 2.13 18.24
N GLU A 213 -17.58 2.08 19.57
CA GLU A 213 -17.49 0.84 20.33
C GLU A 213 -18.85 0.53 20.97
N GLN A 214 -19.26 -0.72 20.89
CA GLN A 214 -20.46 -1.25 21.52
C GLN A 214 -20.08 -2.44 22.40
N TYR A 215 -20.69 -2.52 23.57
CA TYR A 215 -20.57 -3.67 24.45
C TYR A 215 -21.95 -4.14 24.87
N LEU A 216 -22.17 -5.45 24.87
CA LEU A 216 -23.39 -6.06 25.36
C LEU A 216 -23.08 -7.30 26.18
N LYS A 217 -23.75 -7.41 27.34
CA LYS A 217 -23.79 -8.60 28.18
C LYS A 217 -25.24 -8.97 28.46
N LEU A 218 -25.62 -10.19 28.10
CA LEU A 218 -26.96 -10.69 28.33
C LEU A 218 -27.30 -10.77 29.81
N ASN A 219 -28.57 -10.56 30.10
CA ASN A 219 -29.10 -10.69 31.43
C ASN A 219 -29.13 -12.17 31.88
N THR A 220 -29.06 -12.39 33.19
CA THR A 220 -29.42 -13.66 33.82
C THR A 220 -30.90 -13.94 33.49
N PRO A 221 -31.26 -15.14 32.99
CA PRO A 221 -32.64 -15.45 32.63
C PRO A 221 -33.67 -15.03 33.70
N GLY A 222 -34.59 -14.13 33.33
CA GLY A 222 -35.67 -13.65 34.21
C GLY A 222 -35.28 -12.54 35.19
N LYS A 223 -34.03 -12.07 35.19
CA LYS A 223 -33.57 -10.91 35.96
C LYS A 223 -33.18 -9.78 35.03
N ALA A 224 -33.52 -8.55 35.41
CA ALA A 224 -33.17 -7.35 34.66
C ALA A 224 -31.77 -6.85 35.07
N ASP A 225 -30.74 -7.59 34.68
CA ASP A 225 -29.32 -7.32 34.99
C ASP A 225 -28.43 -7.34 33.73
N GLY A 226 -29.03 -7.25 32.54
CA GLY A 226 -28.30 -7.16 31.28
C GLY A 226 -27.71 -5.77 31.07
N ILE A 227 -26.57 -5.71 30.39
CA ILE A 227 -25.77 -4.49 30.24
C ILE A 227 -25.59 -4.18 28.76
N ALA A 228 -25.81 -2.92 28.38
CA ALA A 228 -25.29 -2.37 27.14
C ALA A 228 -24.54 -1.05 27.41
N ARG A 229 -23.38 -0.90 26.76
CA ARG A 229 -22.54 0.29 26.81
C ARG A 229 -22.12 0.70 25.40
N ALA A 230 -21.82 1.98 25.23
CA ALA A 230 -21.21 2.46 24.00
C ALA A 230 -20.22 3.60 24.26
N TRP A 231 -19.22 3.66 23.38
CA TRP A 231 -18.24 4.74 23.32
C TRP A 231 -18.21 5.32 21.90
N ILE A 232 -17.93 6.62 21.81
CA ILE A 232 -17.64 7.32 20.54
C ILE A 232 -16.33 8.07 20.72
N ASP A 233 -15.32 7.72 19.92
CA ASP A 233 -13.95 8.21 20.05
C ASP A 233 -13.47 8.03 21.49
N GLY A 234 -13.67 6.79 21.96
CA GLY A 234 -13.36 6.26 23.28
C GLY A 234 -13.97 6.95 24.49
N GLU A 235 -14.74 8.02 24.30
CA GLU A 235 -15.56 8.65 25.32
C GLU A 235 -16.82 7.81 25.60
N PRO A 236 -17.15 7.49 26.86
CA PRO A 236 -18.37 6.76 27.19
C PRO A 236 -19.60 7.63 26.93
N VAL A 237 -20.47 7.19 26.01
CA VAL A 237 -21.65 7.96 25.58
C VAL A 237 -22.99 7.32 25.97
N PHE A 238 -22.95 6.07 26.45
CA PHE A 238 -24.14 5.35 26.88
C PHE A 238 -23.80 4.22 27.85
N GLU A 239 -24.62 4.06 28.89
CA GLU A 239 -24.65 2.88 29.74
C GLU A 239 -26.08 2.65 30.26
N LYS A 240 -26.56 1.41 30.16
CA LYS A 240 -27.74 0.92 30.87
C LYS A 240 -27.49 -0.53 31.30
N SER A 241 -27.82 -0.86 32.55
CA SER A 241 -27.44 -2.11 33.22
C SER A 241 -28.62 -2.90 33.81
N ASP A 242 -29.84 -2.52 33.46
CA ASP A 242 -31.10 -3.13 33.90
C ASP A 242 -31.92 -3.69 32.72
N TYR A 243 -31.25 -4.19 31.67
CA TYR A 243 -31.93 -4.82 30.54
C TYR A 243 -32.49 -6.20 30.90
N LEU A 244 -33.68 -6.51 30.39
CA LEU A 244 -34.28 -7.85 30.39
C LEU A 244 -34.55 -8.26 28.93
N TRP A 245 -33.62 -8.97 28.31
CA TRP A 245 -33.78 -9.50 26.95
C TRP A 245 -34.30 -10.94 26.92
N ARG A 246 -33.93 -11.76 27.91
CA ARG A 246 -34.27 -13.18 27.95
C ARG A 246 -34.78 -13.68 29.30
N ASN A 247 -35.71 -14.62 29.23
CA ASN A 247 -36.26 -15.42 30.33
C ASN A 247 -35.76 -16.88 30.28
N THR A 248 -34.93 -17.22 29.30
CA THR A 248 -34.32 -18.54 29.12
C THR A 248 -32.83 -18.40 28.81
N ASP A 249 -32.05 -19.40 29.20
CA ASP A 249 -30.64 -19.58 28.85
C ASP A 249 -30.42 -20.05 27.41
N LYS A 250 -31.50 -20.41 26.69
CA LYS A 250 -31.43 -20.85 25.30
C LYS A 250 -31.17 -19.73 24.29
N LEU A 251 -31.56 -18.49 24.61
CA LEU A 251 -31.27 -17.33 23.77
C LEU A 251 -29.88 -16.80 24.10
N LYS A 252 -29.02 -16.67 23.09
CA LYS A 252 -27.67 -16.12 23.20
C LYS A 252 -27.55 -14.88 22.31
N ILE A 253 -26.33 -14.37 22.15
CA ILE A 253 -26.01 -13.44 21.07
C ILE A 253 -25.76 -14.30 19.84
N GLU A 254 -26.75 -14.34 18.95
CA GLU A 254 -26.73 -15.15 17.73
C GLU A 254 -25.83 -14.50 16.69
N SER A 255 -25.97 -13.19 16.49
CA SER A 255 -25.28 -12.49 15.42
C SER A 255 -25.04 -11.01 15.69
N TYR A 256 -24.15 -10.44 14.88
CA TYR A 256 -23.99 -9.00 14.73
C TYR A 256 -24.48 -8.57 13.36
N TRP A 257 -25.41 -7.62 13.31
CA TRP A 257 -26.02 -7.14 12.08
C TRP A 257 -25.22 -5.97 11.55
N VAL A 258 -24.97 -5.93 10.25
CA VAL A 258 -24.61 -4.71 9.52
C VAL A 258 -25.83 -4.26 8.76
N ASP A 259 -26.72 -3.60 9.50
CA ASP A 259 -27.94 -3.01 8.99
C ASP A 259 -27.70 -1.50 8.80
N TYR A 260 -27.99 -1.01 7.60
CA TYR A 260 -28.18 0.41 7.36
C TYR A 260 -29.55 0.60 6.73
N TYR A 261 -30.49 1.03 7.56
CA TYR A 261 -31.89 1.10 7.21
C TYR A 261 -32.50 2.40 7.69
N ARG A 262 -33.21 3.08 6.80
CA ARG A 262 -34.06 4.22 7.10
C ARG A 262 -35.46 3.74 7.49
N GLY A 263 -35.79 3.90 8.76
CA GLY A 263 -37.12 3.62 9.31
C GLY A 263 -38.13 4.74 9.08
N GLY A 264 -39.35 4.51 9.56
CA GLY A 264 -40.50 5.39 9.35
C GLY A 264 -41.40 4.95 8.21
N LYS A 265 -42.41 5.77 7.89
CA LYS A 265 -43.39 5.49 6.82
C LYS A 265 -42.99 6.08 5.47
N THR A 266 -42.19 7.14 5.49
CA THR A 266 -41.67 7.80 4.30
C THR A 266 -40.35 7.12 3.93
N PRO A 267 -40.01 6.89 2.65
CA PRO A 267 -38.66 6.47 2.25
C PRO A 267 -37.69 7.67 2.20
N ALA A 268 -36.42 7.44 1.86
CA ALA A 268 -35.41 8.50 1.75
C ALA A 268 -35.81 9.55 0.71
N SER A 269 -35.68 10.86 1.01
CA SER A 269 -36.04 11.92 0.07
C SER A 269 -34.94 12.26 -0.94
N HIS A 270 -33.70 11.88 -0.64
CA HIS A 270 -32.52 11.85 -1.51
C HIS A 270 -31.62 10.67 -1.14
N ASP A 271 -30.54 10.49 -1.88
CA ASP A 271 -29.53 9.46 -1.59
C ASP A 271 -28.74 9.86 -0.35
N HIS A 272 -28.47 8.90 0.55
CA HIS A 272 -27.60 9.11 1.70
C HIS A 272 -26.46 8.11 1.65
N HIS A 273 -25.24 8.54 1.95
CA HIS A 273 -24.09 7.65 2.02
C HIS A 273 -23.61 7.48 3.47
N VAL A 274 -23.29 6.23 3.82
CA VAL A 274 -22.66 5.88 5.10
C VAL A 274 -21.52 4.93 4.82
N TYR A 275 -20.43 5.11 5.54
CA TYR A 275 -19.20 4.34 5.39
C TYR A 275 -18.93 3.54 6.64
N LEU A 276 -18.37 2.35 6.46
CA LEU A 276 -17.98 1.42 7.52
C LEU A 276 -16.55 0.96 7.27
N ASP A 277 -15.73 0.94 8.33
CA ASP A 277 -14.37 0.43 8.26
C ASP A 277 -13.89 -0.22 9.58
N ASN A 278 -12.80 -1.00 9.51
CA ASN A 278 -12.12 -1.70 10.62
C ASN A 278 -13.08 -2.29 11.66
N LEU A 279 -13.99 -3.18 11.21
CA LEU A 279 -14.91 -3.90 12.09
C LEU A 279 -14.14 -4.99 12.86
N ALA A 280 -14.08 -4.85 14.18
CA ALA A 280 -13.41 -5.78 15.09
C ALA A 280 -14.38 -6.27 16.19
N ILE A 281 -14.31 -7.55 16.56
CA ILE A 281 -15.16 -8.16 17.59
C ILE A 281 -14.30 -8.97 18.56
N ALA A 282 -14.50 -8.80 19.86
CA ALA A 282 -13.76 -9.52 20.92
C ALA A 282 -14.67 -10.01 22.06
N THR A 283 -14.27 -11.08 22.75
CA THR A 283 -15.06 -11.73 23.81
C THR A 283 -14.69 -11.34 25.24
N GLU A 284 -13.45 -10.88 25.50
CA GLU A 284 -12.99 -10.67 26.87
C GLU A 284 -12.80 -9.20 27.23
N LYS A 285 -12.15 -8.43 26.34
CA LYS A 285 -11.71 -7.07 26.65
C LYS A 285 -12.15 -6.07 25.59
N ARG A 286 -12.36 -4.83 26.05
CA ARG A 286 -12.58 -3.67 25.17
C ARG A 286 -11.45 -3.54 24.14
N LEU A 287 -11.80 -3.11 22.93
CA LEU A 287 -10.88 -2.99 21.79
C LEU A 287 -10.05 -1.70 21.88
N GLY A 288 -10.67 -0.61 22.32
CA GLY A 288 -10.03 0.70 22.40
C GLY A 288 -9.96 1.40 21.06
N GLU A 289 -9.67 2.71 21.11
CA GLU A 289 -9.46 3.51 19.90
C GLU A 289 -8.15 3.13 19.23
N PHE A 290 -8.19 3.18 17.90
CA PHE A 290 -7.04 3.18 17.04
C PHE A 290 -7.18 4.41 16.13
N THR A 291 -6.11 5.16 15.90
CA THR A 291 -6.13 6.23 14.91
C THR A 291 -5.35 5.69 13.72
N PRO A 292 -5.98 5.37 12.58
CA PRO A 292 -5.23 5.14 11.35
C PRO A 292 -4.38 6.38 11.05
N PRO A 293 -3.28 6.26 10.29
CA PRO A 293 -2.48 7.42 9.93
C PRO A 293 -3.36 8.48 9.27
N LEU A 294 -3.59 9.58 9.99
CA LEU A 294 -4.33 10.74 9.49
C LEU A 294 -3.51 11.37 8.37
N LYS A 295 -4.13 11.65 7.23
CA LYS A 295 -3.65 12.72 6.34
C LYS A 295 -3.58 14.02 7.17
N ARG A 296 -2.49 14.79 7.07
CA ARG A 296 -2.44 16.12 7.68
C ARG A 296 -2.41 17.23 6.62
N SER A 297 -3.44 18.07 6.70
CA SER A 297 -3.64 19.39 6.08
C SER A 297 -3.06 19.58 4.68
N VAL A 298 -3.88 19.29 3.67
CA VAL A 298 -3.76 19.98 2.39
C VAL A 298 -4.21 21.43 2.63
N ASP A 299 -3.33 22.37 2.30
CA ASP A 299 -3.62 23.80 2.27
C ASP A 299 -4.93 24.05 1.48
N THR A 300 -5.88 24.78 2.07
CA THR A 300 -7.30 24.80 1.64
C THR A 300 -7.59 25.59 0.36
N ASP A 301 -6.70 25.59 -0.63
CA ASP A 301 -6.85 26.38 -1.86
C ASP A 301 -6.86 25.57 -3.17
N THR A 302 -6.92 24.24 -3.11
CA THR A 302 -7.10 23.42 -4.32
C THR A 302 -8.23 22.39 -4.14
N LYS A 303 -9.24 22.48 -5.01
CA LYS A 303 -10.30 21.48 -5.15
C LYS A 303 -9.69 20.10 -5.47
N PRO A 304 -10.28 18.98 -5.01
CA PRO A 304 -9.76 17.65 -5.31
C PRO A 304 -9.75 17.42 -6.82
N HIS A 305 -8.55 17.25 -7.37
CA HIS A 305 -8.37 16.77 -8.72
C HIS A 305 -8.77 15.29 -8.76
N ARG A 306 -9.71 14.96 -9.65
CA ARG A 306 -9.93 13.62 -10.22
C ARG A 306 -8.61 12.86 -10.22
N ALA A 307 -8.55 11.64 -9.65
CA ALA A 307 -7.36 10.78 -9.66
C ALA A 307 -6.71 10.86 -11.04
N SER A 308 -5.65 11.65 -11.13
CA SER A 308 -4.92 11.76 -12.37
C SER A 308 -4.10 10.49 -12.49
N SER A 309 -4.04 9.93 -13.69
CA SER A 309 -3.11 8.86 -14.02
C SER A 309 -1.72 9.16 -13.44
N PRO A 310 -0.93 8.13 -13.07
CA PRO A 310 0.44 8.33 -12.59
C PRO A 310 1.18 9.30 -13.52
N LYS A 311 1.63 10.44 -13.01
CA LYS A 311 2.25 11.49 -13.83
C LYS A 311 3.76 11.36 -13.76
N LEU A 312 4.35 10.62 -14.68
CA LEU A 312 5.75 10.84 -15.04
C LEU A 312 5.81 11.92 -16.11
N SER A 313 5.89 13.18 -15.68
CA SER A 313 5.93 14.31 -16.61
C SER A 313 7.33 14.55 -17.16
N ARG A 314 7.41 15.11 -18.37
CA ARG A 314 8.68 15.54 -18.96
C ARG A 314 9.28 16.69 -18.15
N GLU A 315 8.45 17.52 -17.54
CA GLU A 315 8.82 18.63 -16.67
C GLU A 315 9.47 18.14 -15.38
N SER A 316 8.90 17.14 -14.69
CA SER A 316 9.50 16.56 -13.48
C SER A 316 10.86 15.93 -13.77
N LEU A 317 11.01 15.31 -14.94
CA LEU A 317 12.29 14.75 -15.40
C LEU A 317 13.30 15.85 -15.77
N LEU A 318 12.85 16.97 -16.35
CA LEU A 318 13.68 18.13 -16.62
C LEU A 318 14.22 18.75 -15.33
N ASP A 319 13.33 18.94 -14.35
CA ASP A 319 13.68 19.43 -13.02
C ASP A 319 14.69 18.50 -12.34
N PHE A 320 14.45 17.18 -12.40
CA PHE A 320 15.38 16.18 -11.89
C PHE A 320 16.77 16.27 -12.54
N VAL A 321 16.86 16.26 -13.87
CA VAL A 321 18.14 16.32 -14.59
C VAL A 321 18.90 17.62 -14.27
N ASN A 322 18.18 18.73 -14.06
CA ASN A 322 18.76 20.02 -13.71
C ASN A 322 19.30 20.11 -12.27
N THR A 323 19.04 19.11 -11.41
CA THR A 323 19.62 19.04 -10.07
C THR A 323 21.12 18.71 -10.08
N ARG A 324 21.59 17.97 -11.10
CA ARG A 324 23.00 17.60 -11.41
C ARG A 324 23.75 16.77 -10.36
N TYR A 325 23.62 17.10 -9.09
CA TYR A 325 24.50 16.59 -8.04
C TYR A 325 23.83 16.50 -6.67
N HIS A 326 23.73 15.30 -6.12
CA HIS A 326 23.11 15.01 -4.82
C HIS A 326 24.07 14.28 -3.86
N ALA A 327 23.78 14.37 -2.56
CA ALA A 327 24.40 13.54 -1.53
C ALA A 327 23.65 12.20 -1.36
N TYR A 328 24.36 11.17 -0.92
CA TYR A 328 23.78 9.93 -0.40
C TYR A 328 24.27 9.70 1.04
N PHE A 329 23.37 9.46 1.98
CA PHE A 329 23.69 9.23 3.38
C PHE A 329 23.35 7.78 3.75
N HIS A 330 24.34 6.90 3.63
CA HIS A 330 24.28 5.58 4.24
C HIS A 330 24.63 5.72 5.72
N TYR A 331 23.59 5.72 6.55
CA TYR A 331 23.68 5.76 7.99
C TYR A 331 22.63 4.85 8.63
N ASN A 332 23.03 3.74 9.23
CA ASN A 332 22.15 2.71 9.80
C ASN A 332 23.01 1.76 10.67
N MET A 333 22.46 0.62 11.11
CA MET A 333 23.09 -0.35 12.00
C MET A 333 24.50 -0.79 11.57
N CYS A 334 24.75 -0.88 10.26
CA CYS A 334 26.07 -1.18 9.69
C CYS A 334 27.20 -0.26 10.21
N THR A 335 26.92 1.03 10.41
CA THR A 335 27.92 1.98 10.95
C THR A 335 28.35 1.59 12.36
N PHE A 336 27.41 1.14 13.20
CA PHE A 336 27.69 0.75 14.58
C PHE A 336 28.29 -0.66 14.66
N LYS A 337 27.85 -1.57 13.79
CA LYS A 337 28.41 -2.91 13.65
C LYS A 337 29.89 -2.89 13.26
N ASN A 338 30.26 -2.02 12.31
CA ASN A 338 31.67 -1.87 11.89
C ASN A 338 32.60 -1.49 13.05
N ILE A 339 32.09 -0.74 14.03
CA ILE A 339 32.89 -0.26 15.17
C ILE A 339 32.89 -1.26 16.33
N ALA A 340 31.80 -2.03 16.46
CA ALA A 340 31.64 -3.01 17.53
C ALA A 340 32.32 -4.36 17.23
N SER A 341 32.77 -4.60 15.99
CA SER A 341 33.37 -5.86 15.54
C SER A 341 34.86 -5.71 15.23
N ASP A 342 35.66 -6.70 15.60
CA ASP A 342 37.07 -6.83 15.18
C ASP A 342 37.20 -7.21 13.69
N GLU A 343 36.11 -7.69 13.07
CA GLU A 343 35.99 -7.98 11.63
C GLU A 343 34.83 -7.19 11.02
N PRO A 344 35.07 -5.98 10.48
CA PRO A 344 34.03 -5.16 9.86
C PRO A 344 33.49 -5.84 8.59
N GLN A 345 32.21 -6.20 8.59
CA GLN A 345 31.59 -6.89 7.44
C GLN A 345 30.87 -5.95 6.47
N GLY A 346 30.64 -4.69 6.85
CA GLY A 346 29.93 -3.70 6.02
C GLY A 346 28.50 -4.11 5.67
N ARG A 347 27.91 -5.07 6.39
CA ARG A 347 26.57 -5.64 6.19
C ARG A 347 25.93 -5.99 7.54
N ALA A 348 24.63 -5.76 7.65
CA ALA A 348 23.79 -6.22 8.74
C ALA A 348 22.82 -7.29 8.21
N TYR A 349 22.62 -8.36 8.98
CA TYR A 349 21.80 -9.53 8.60
C TYR A 349 20.51 -9.61 9.43
N GLY A 350 20.09 -8.51 10.05
CA GLY A 350 18.87 -8.43 10.85
C GLY A 350 18.92 -9.07 12.23
N ASP A 351 20.08 -9.60 12.66
CA ASP A 351 20.27 -10.25 13.96
C ASP A 351 20.93 -9.32 15.02
N ASP A 352 21.39 -8.15 14.60
CA ASP A 352 22.00 -7.16 15.49
C ASP A 352 20.95 -6.59 16.46
N PRO A 353 21.20 -6.50 17.79
CA PRO A 353 20.19 -5.97 18.71
C PRO A 353 19.94 -4.48 18.47
N ALA A 354 18.69 -4.02 18.55
CA ALA A 354 18.32 -2.61 18.38
C ALA A 354 19.09 -1.65 19.31
N THR A 355 19.55 -2.13 20.47
CA THR A 355 20.38 -1.38 21.43
C THR A 355 21.78 -1.04 20.93
N LEU A 356 22.26 -1.68 19.85
CA LEU A 356 23.54 -1.35 19.20
C LEU A 356 23.48 0.04 18.53
N TRP A 357 22.31 0.45 18.06
CA TRP A 357 22.09 1.81 17.56
C TRP A 357 22.29 2.82 18.71
N SER A 358 23.31 3.66 18.56
CA SER A 358 23.78 4.53 19.64
C SER A 358 24.48 5.83 19.18
N PRO A 359 23.88 6.63 18.27
CA PRO A 359 24.44 7.92 17.88
C PRO A 359 24.60 8.87 19.07
N THR A 360 25.73 9.59 19.14
CA THR A 360 26.05 10.48 20.28
C THR A 360 25.86 11.97 20.01
N GLY A 361 25.69 12.38 18.75
CA GLY A 361 25.60 13.79 18.35
C GLY A 361 25.05 13.98 16.93
N LEU A 362 23.95 13.29 16.62
CA LEU A 362 23.25 13.35 15.34
C LEU A 362 22.96 14.81 14.96
N ASP A 363 23.35 15.22 13.75
CA ASP A 363 23.19 16.60 13.27
C ASP A 363 22.88 16.63 11.77
N CYS A 364 21.61 16.42 11.42
CA CYS A 364 21.15 16.51 10.03
C CYS A 364 21.22 17.94 9.47
N ASP A 365 21.22 18.96 10.34
CA ASP A 365 21.40 20.37 9.95
C ASP A 365 22.83 20.60 9.42
N GLN A 366 23.84 19.91 9.97
CA GLN A 366 25.20 19.86 9.40
C GLN A 366 25.20 19.17 8.03
N TRP A 367 24.49 18.05 7.87
CA TRP A 367 24.45 17.34 6.59
C TRP A 367 23.87 18.23 5.49
N ALA A 368 22.76 18.90 5.79
CA ALA A 368 22.11 19.83 4.87
C ALA A 368 22.98 21.07 4.57
N GLN A 369 23.71 21.59 5.57
CA GLN A 369 24.68 22.69 5.34
C GLN A 369 25.82 22.25 4.41
N VAL A 370 26.35 21.04 4.58
CA VAL A 370 27.40 20.50 3.72
C VAL A 370 26.92 20.34 2.27
N CYS A 371 25.66 19.93 2.04
CA CYS A 371 25.08 19.92 0.70
C CYS A 371 25.09 21.32 0.06
N ILE A 372 24.65 22.35 0.78
CA ILE A 372 24.67 23.74 0.30
C ILE A 372 26.09 24.19 -0.03
N ASP A 373 27.03 23.99 0.90
CA ASP A 373 28.43 24.40 0.73
C ASP A 373 29.13 23.64 -0.42
N SER A 374 28.62 22.45 -0.74
CA SER A 374 29.12 21.59 -1.81
C SER A 374 28.37 21.74 -3.14
N LYS A 375 27.44 22.70 -3.25
CA LYS A 375 26.56 22.93 -4.42
C LYS A 375 25.70 21.71 -4.80
N MET A 376 25.36 20.85 -3.84
CA MET A 376 24.42 19.76 -4.05
C MET A 376 22.98 20.28 -3.96
N ALA A 377 22.11 19.80 -4.84
CA ALA A 377 20.71 20.21 -4.88
C ALA A 377 19.82 19.44 -3.88
N GLY A 378 20.31 18.32 -3.33
CA GLY A 378 19.54 17.45 -2.45
C GLY A 378 20.36 16.33 -1.83
N GLY A 379 19.68 15.46 -1.08
CA GLY A 379 20.30 14.33 -0.41
C GLY A 379 19.33 13.16 -0.28
N TRP A 380 19.88 11.93 -0.24
CA TRP A 380 19.13 10.69 -0.13
C TRP A 380 19.50 9.97 1.16
N LEU A 381 18.55 9.58 2.00
CA LEU A 381 18.79 8.91 3.30
C LEU A 381 18.39 7.43 3.25
N THR A 382 19.24 6.53 3.75
CA THR A 382 18.90 5.11 3.96
C THR A 382 17.96 4.94 5.16
N THR A 383 16.64 5.13 4.98
CA THR A 383 15.65 5.06 6.07
C THR A 383 15.55 3.64 6.65
N LYS A 384 15.68 2.63 5.78
CA LYS A 384 15.82 1.22 6.10
C LYS A 384 16.79 0.56 5.11
N HIS A 385 17.80 -0.15 5.61
CA HIS A 385 18.71 -0.96 4.77
C HIS A 385 18.36 -2.46 4.85
N HIS A 386 19.05 -3.33 4.11
CA HIS A 386 18.76 -4.78 4.03
C HIS A 386 18.62 -5.51 5.38
N GLY A 387 19.25 -5.00 6.44
CA GLY A 387 19.11 -5.57 7.77
C GLY A 387 17.76 -5.31 8.44
N GLY A 388 16.86 -4.51 7.85
CA GLY A 388 15.50 -4.27 8.35
C GLY A 388 15.34 -3.16 9.39
N PHE A 389 16.44 -2.63 9.95
CA PHE A 389 16.38 -1.62 11.01
C PHE A 389 15.87 -0.27 10.49
N CYS A 390 14.74 0.19 11.03
CA CYS A 390 14.07 1.42 10.64
C CYS A 390 14.59 2.63 11.42
N LEU A 391 14.91 3.71 10.70
CA LEU A 391 15.38 4.97 11.29
C LEU A 391 14.27 5.90 11.82
N TRP A 392 13.05 5.40 11.91
CA TRP A 392 11.87 6.06 12.47
C TRP A 392 11.07 5.08 13.34
N ASP A 393 10.12 5.59 14.14
CA ASP A 393 9.19 4.76 14.93
C ASP A 393 8.11 4.17 14.00
N SER A 394 8.37 2.97 13.49
CA SER A 394 7.45 2.30 12.56
C SER A 394 6.36 1.59 13.35
N GLN A 395 5.13 1.66 12.86
CA GLN A 395 4.02 0.90 13.40
C GLN A 395 4.02 -0.56 12.94
N ALA A 396 4.80 -0.89 11.91
CA ALA A 396 4.88 -2.23 11.34
C ALA A 396 5.88 -3.16 12.04
N THR A 397 6.83 -2.62 12.82
CA THR A 397 7.91 -3.41 13.45
C THR A 397 8.26 -2.87 14.84
N ASP A 398 8.99 -3.65 15.64
CA ASP A 398 9.71 -3.18 16.82
C ASP A 398 11.23 -3.08 16.58
N TYR A 399 11.71 -3.42 15.37
CA TYR A 399 13.12 -3.34 15.00
C TYR A 399 13.48 -1.97 14.42
N ASP A 400 13.44 -0.98 15.29
CA ASP A 400 13.59 0.43 14.91
C ASP A 400 14.26 1.30 16.00
N VAL A 401 14.38 2.59 15.72
CA VAL A 401 14.97 3.56 16.67
C VAL A 401 14.17 3.67 17.97
N ALA A 402 12.86 3.44 17.99
CA ALA A 402 12.04 3.54 19.20
C ALA A 402 12.36 2.43 20.22
N SER A 403 12.84 1.29 19.74
CA SER A 403 13.36 0.17 20.55
C SER A 403 14.83 0.28 20.94
N SER A 404 15.53 1.33 20.50
CA SER A 404 16.94 1.56 20.80
C SER A 404 17.19 2.47 22.02
N ASN A 405 18.46 2.66 22.37
CA ASN A 405 18.87 3.62 23.40
C ASN A 405 18.69 5.09 22.94
N VAL A 406 18.73 5.34 21.64
CA VAL A 406 18.60 6.69 21.06
C VAL A 406 17.44 6.71 20.08
N LYS A 407 16.31 7.22 20.55
CA LYS A 407 15.00 7.15 19.90
C LYS A 407 14.71 8.29 18.94
N THR A 408 15.74 9.01 18.51
CA THR A 408 15.56 10.11 17.57
C THR A 408 15.07 9.57 16.24
N ASP A 409 13.95 10.11 15.77
CA ASP A 409 13.46 9.90 14.40
C ASP A 409 14.39 10.62 13.42
N VAL A 410 15.30 9.87 12.81
CA VAL A 410 16.32 10.41 11.91
C VAL A 410 15.70 10.85 10.58
N VAL A 411 14.63 10.17 10.15
CA VAL A 411 13.92 10.53 8.91
C VAL A 411 13.29 11.91 9.06
N LYS A 412 12.69 12.20 10.22
CA LYS A 412 12.17 13.54 10.54
C LYS A 412 13.26 14.60 10.59
N GLU A 413 14.34 14.36 11.34
CA GLU A 413 15.46 15.30 11.45
C GLU A 413 16.06 15.63 10.07
N PHE A 414 16.22 14.61 9.22
CA PHE A 414 16.72 14.75 7.87
C PHE A 414 15.76 15.57 6.99
N THR A 415 14.49 15.17 6.92
CA THR A 415 13.51 15.84 6.05
C THR A 415 13.27 17.29 6.46
N ASP A 416 13.21 17.59 7.77
CA ASP A 416 13.06 18.95 8.27
C ASP A 416 14.28 19.83 7.94
N ALA A 417 15.51 19.32 8.14
CA ALA A 417 16.74 20.05 7.85
C ALA A 417 16.91 20.36 6.35
N PHE A 418 16.60 19.39 5.48
CA PHE A 418 16.71 19.55 4.03
C PHE A 418 15.64 20.52 3.50
N ARG A 419 14.39 20.36 3.94
CA ARG A 419 13.27 21.21 3.52
C ARG A 419 13.47 22.67 3.94
N LYS A 420 13.96 22.91 5.16
CA LYS A 420 14.31 24.24 5.68
C LYS A 420 15.30 25.01 4.78
N ARG A 421 16.08 24.30 3.96
CA ARG A 421 17.12 24.85 3.08
C ARG A 421 16.76 24.76 1.59
N GLY A 422 15.55 24.31 1.26
CA GLY A 422 15.10 24.13 -0.13
C GLY A 422 15.85 23.03 -0.88
N LEU A 423 16.43 22.06 -0.15
CA LEU A 423 17.10 20.91 -0.73
C LEU A 423 16.08 19.82 -1.06
N LYS A 424 16.33 19.10 -2.16
CA LYS A 424 15.55 17.94 -2.57
C LYS A 424 15.74 16.76 -1.61
N ILE A 425 14.68 16.00 -1.38
CA ILE A 425 14.59 14.93 -0.40
C ILE A 425 14.40 13.59 -1.11
N GLY A 426 15.39 12.70 -0.99
CA GLY A 426 15.27 11.30 -1.37
C GLY A 426 15.23 10.38 -0.14
N LEU A 427 14.35 9.40 -0.15
CA LEU A 427 14.30 8.34 0.85
C LEU A 427 14.65 7.02 0.18
N TYR A 428 15.67 6.35 0.71
CA TYR A 428 16.03 5.00 0.31
C TYR A 428 15.34 3.98 1.19
N TYR A 429 14.76 2.97 0.56
CA TYR A 429 14.03 1.90 1.21
C TYR A 429 14.42 0.53 0.61
N SER A 430 14.97 -0.34 1.45
CA SER A 430 15.30 -1.71 1.04
C SER A 430 14.06 -2.60 1.00
N ILE A 431 13.84 -3.26 -0.14
CA ILE A 431 12.83 -4.32 -0.31
C ILE A 431 13.28 -5.60 0.39
N LEU A 432 14.54 -5.99 0.19
CA LEU A 432 15.19 -7.04 0.97
C LEU A 432 15.15 -6.67 2.46
N ASP A 433 14.67 -7.58 3.29
CA ASP A 433 14.59 -7.39 4.74
C ASP A 433 14.93 -8.68 5.48
N TYR A 434 16.20 -8.83 5.86
CA TYR A 434 16.67 -10.02 6.58
C TYR A 434 16.04 -10.20 7.96
N HIS A 435 15.60 -9.11 8.61
CA HIS A 435 15.00 -9.21 9.94
C HIS A 435 13.58 -9.80 9.86
N HIS A 436 12.83 -9.40 8.82
CA HIS A 436 11.43 -9.80 8.65
C HIS A 436 11.24 -10.96 7.67
N GLY A 437 12.31 -11.51 7.09
CA GLY A 437 12.25 -12.68 6.20
C GLY A 437 11.91 -12.39 4.74
N VAL A 438 11.89 -11.11 4.34
CA VAL A 438 11.59 -10.71 2.96
C VAL A 438 12.80 -10.95 2.06
N GLU A 439 12.92 -12.18 1.56
CA GLU A 439 14.04 -12.70 0.75
C GLU A 439 13.53 -13.46 -0.50
N ASN A 440 14.43 -13.85 -1.40
CA ASN A 440 14.07 -14.57 -2.64
C ASN A 440 13.29 -15.88 -2.38
N GLY A 441 12.19 -16.09 -3.11
CA GLY A 441 11.61 -17.41 -3.39
C GLY A 441 10.38 -17.79 -2.58
N GLU A 442 10.06 -17.08 -1.50
CA GLU A 442 8.86 -17.33 -0.67
C GLU A 442 8.32 -16.02 -0.04
N VAL A 443 8.31 -14.89 -0.77
CA VAL A 443 7.68 -13.67 -0.24
C VAL A 443 6.15 -13.82 -0.22
N THR A 444 5.59 -13.68 0.97
CA THR A 444 4.17 -13.76 1.24
C THR A 444 3.44 -12.47 0.88
N ARG A 445 2.12 -12.57 0.67
CA ARG A 445 1.24 -11.41 0.44
C ARG A 445 1.39 -10.36 1.53
N GLU A 446 1.73 -10.83 2.71
CA GLU A 446 1.64 -10.10 3.93
C GLU A 446 2.94 -9.40 4.28
N GLU A 447 4.07 -10.00 3.90
CA GLU A 447 5.34 -9.29 3.78
C GLU A 447 5.24 -8.15 2.77
N ILE A 448 4.53 -8.33 1.65
CA ILE A 448 4.26 -7.24 0.71
C ILE A 448 3.43 -6.13 1.38
N GLU A 449 2.38 -6.47 2.14
CA GLU A 449 1.61 -5.46 2.90
C GLU A 449 2.45 -4.79 3.99
N PHE A 450 3.32 -5.52 4.69
CA PHE A 450 4.29 -4.95 5.63
C PHE A 450 5.16 -3.88 4.94
N LEU A 451 5.69 -4.16 3.75
CA LEU A 451 6.46 -3.18 2.98
C LEU A 451 5.59 -1.95 2.63
N LYS A 452 4.34 -2.16 2.21
CA LYS A 452 3.40 -1.09 1.87
C LYS A 452 3.04 -0.22 3.07
N VAL A 453 2.87 -0.80 4.27
CA VAL A 453 2.63 -0.04 5.50
C VAL A 453 3.81 0.89 5.78
N GLN A 454 5.06 0.38 5.73
CA GLN A 454 6.23 1.23 5.93
C GLN A 454 6.36 2.33 4.88
N LEU A 455 6.04 2.04 3.61
CA LEU A 455 6.01 3.07 2.57
C LEU A 455 4.96 4.13 2.83
N ARG A 456 3.75 3.75 3.26
CA ARG A 456 2.70 4.71 3.66
C ARG A 456 3.21 5.63 4.77
N GLU A 457 3.86 5.10 5.80
CA GLU A 457 4.44 5.91 6.88
C GLU A 457 5.44 6.94 6.35
N LEU A 458 6.38 6.51 5.50
CA LEU A 458 7.42 7.38 4.93
C LEU A 458 6.83 8.46 4.01
N LEU A 459 5.76 8.16 3.29
CA LEU A 459 5.16 9.05 2.29
C LEU A 459 4.10 10.00 2.87
N THR A 460 3.56 9.69 4.06
CA THR A 460 2.51 10.50 4.71
C THR A 460 3.02 11.33 5.88
N ASN A 461 3.98 10.83 6.67
CA ASN A 461 4.39 11.48 7.93
C ASN A 461 5.48 12.56 7.76
N TYR A 462 6.20 12.56 6.64
CA TYR A 462 7.41 13.38 6.46
C TYR A 462 7.27 14.50 5.43
N GLY A 463 6.05 14.80 4.99
CA GLY A 463 5.75 15.82 3.97
C GLY A 463 6.10 15.35 2.55
N PRO A 464 6.16 16.28 1.56
CA PRO A 464 6.50 15.93 0.18
C PRO A 464 7.89 15.30 0.08
N ILE A 465 7.96 14.17 -0.64
CA ILE A 465 9.18 13.42 -0.95
C ILE A 465 9.43 13.52 -2.45
N ASP A 466 10.64 13.92 -2.85
CA ASP A 466 10.98 14.09 -4.26
C ASP A 466 11.34 12.75 -4.91
N TYR A 467 12.05 11.88 -4.18
CA TYR A 467 12.56 10.60 -4.69
C TYR A 467 12.33 9.45 -3.71
N MET A 468 11.76 8.35 -4.20
CA MET A 468 11.75 7.07 -3.51
C MET A 468 12.76 6.15 -4.19
N ASN A 469 13.79 5.72 -3.46
CA ASN A 469 14.90 4.93 -3.99
C ASN A 469 14.84 3.49 -3.44
N PHE A 470 14.44 2.53 -4.27
CA PHE A 470 14.35 1.12 -3.92
C PHE A 470 15.64 0.36 -4.23
N ASP A 471 16.00 -0.56 -3.34
CA ASP A 471 17.16 -1.47 -3.48
C ASP A 471 16.83 -2.82 -2.83
N GLY A 472 17.67 -3.82 -3.06
CA GLY A 472 17.44 -5.18 -2.59
C GLY A 472 16.33 -5.88 -3.39
N TRP A 473 16.10 -5.47 -4.63
CA TRP A 473 15.05 -6.00 -5.51
C TRP A 473 15.68 -6.43 -6.84
N SER A 474 15.57 -7.71 -7.19
CA SER A 474 16.08 -8.32 -8.43
C SER A 474 17.55 -7.99 -8.77
N THR A 475 18.41 -7.77 -7.78
CA THR A 475 19.83 -7.38 -7.98
C THR A 475 20.82 -8.52 -7.74
N TRP A 476 20.50 -9.45 -6.82
CA TRP A 476 21.36 -10.57 -6.43
C TRP A 476 20.53 -11.87 -6.33
N PRO A 477 21.12 -13.07 -6.43
CA PRO A 477 20.37 -14.32 -6.29
C PRO A 477 19.62 -14.49 -4.96
N THR A 478 19.94 -13.71 -3.93
CA THR A 478 19.29 -13.75 -2.61
C THR A 478 18.22 -12.68 -2.41
N THR A 479 18.02 -11.76 -3.36
CA THR A 479 16.98 -10.71 -3.23
C THR A 479 15.66 -11.19 -3.78
N PRO A 480 14.53 -10.77 -3.19
CA PRO A 480 13.23 -10.88 -3.85
C PRO A 480 13.31 -10.35 -5.28
N ASP A 481 12.70 -11.05 -6.21
CA ASP A 481 12.55 -10.56 -7.58
C ASP A 481 11.17 -9.92 -7.80
N PHE A 482 10.85 -9.59 -9.06
CA PHE A 482 9.57 -8.97 -9.42
C PHE A 482 8.39 -9.93 -9.45
N ASP A 483 8.64 -11.25 -9.42
CA ASP A 483 7.62 -12.27 -9.24
C ASP A 483 7.32 -12.47 -7.75
N ASP A 484 8.35 -12.41 -6.89
CA ASP A 484 8.20 -12.45 -5.43
C ASP A 484 7.46 -11.22 -4.89
N VAL A 485 7.90 -10.02 -5.30
CA VAL A 485 7.28 -8.74 -4.94
C VAL A 485 6.95 -8.03 -6.25
N PRO A 486 5.68 -7.89 -6.64
CA PRO A 486 5.32 -7.23 -7.89
C PRO A 486 5.58 -5.72 -7.85
N TYR A 487 6.35 -5.21 -8.83
CA TYR A 487 6.68 -3.78 -8.92
C TYR A 487 5.46 -2.87 -8.94
N ALA A 488 4.44 -3.26 -9.69
CA ALA A 488 3.20 -2.50 -9.85
C ALA A 488 2.56 -2.13 -8.51
N GLU A 489 2.64 -2.99 -7.51
CA GLU A 489 1.98 -2.79 -6.23
C GLU A 489 2.66 -1.72 -5.38
N LEU A 490 3.98 -1.74 -5.30
CA LEU A 490 4.72 -0.71 -4.59
C LEU A 490 4.72 0.60 -5.38
N TYR A 491 4.80 0.53 -6.71
CA TYR A 491 4.62 1.69 -7.60
C TYR A 491 3.28 2.38 -7.34
N GLN A 492 2.17 1.65 -7.37
CA GLN A 492 0.84 2.20 -7.13
C GLN A 492 0.71 2.76 -5.72
N THR A 493 1.27 2.09 -4.71
CA THR A 493 1.29 2.59 -3.33
C THR A 493 1.99 3.96 -3.26
N VAL A 494 3.16 4.10 -3.86
CA VAL A 494 3.89 5.38 -3.88
C VAL A 494 3.09 6.45 -4.63
N LYS A 495 2.64 6.14 -5.85
CA LYS A 495 1.97 7.12 -6.74
C LYS A 495 0.59 7.53 -6.28
N ALA A 496 -0.13 6.68 -5.56
CA ALA A 496 -1.43 7.03 -4.96
C ALA A 496 -1.29 8.09 -3.85
N ILE A 497 -0.16 8.07 -3.13
CA ILE A 497 0.08 8.98 -2.00
C ILE A 497 0.84 10.24 -2.45
N GLN A 498 1.91 10.07 -3.23
CA GLN A 498 2.78 11.12 -3.72
C GLN A 498 2.98 10.96 -5.25
N PRO A 499 2.03 11.40 -6.09
CA PRO A 499 2.07 11.18 -7.54
C PRO A 499 3.30 11.79 -8.23
N ASP A 500 3.85 12.87 -7.66
CA ASP A 500 5.02 13.58 -8.19
C ASP A 500 6.36 13.01 -7.66
N CYS A 501 6.34 12.08 -6.71
CA CYS A 501 7.55 11.42 -6.19
C CYS A 501 8.13 10.50 -7.28
N LEU A 502 9.36 10.75 -7.73
CA LEU A 502 10.00 9.91 -8.73
C LEU A 502 10.55 8.64 -8.07
N ILE A 503 10.23 7.50 -8.66
CA ILE A 503 10.72 6.21 -8.22
C ILE A 503 12.03 5.88 -8.94
N VAL A 504 13.02 5.55 -8.14
CA VAL A 504 14.36 5.15 -8.57
C VAL A 504 14.57 3.74 -8.05
N ASN A 505 15.18 2.86 -8.84
CA ASN A 505 15.39 1.46 -8.45
C ASN A 505 16.78 0.96 -8.86
N HIS A 506 17.45 0.19 -8.01
CA HIS A 506 18.83 -0.29 -8.21
C HIS A 506 18.91 -1.50 -9.17
N THR A 507 18.17 -1.47 -10.27
CA THR A 507 18.10 -2.58 -11.25
C THR A 507 19.18 -2.51 -12.31
N TYR A 508 19.87 -1.37 -12.48
CA TYR A 508 20.80 -1.11 -13.59
C TYR A 508 20.17 -1.15 -14.98
N GLU A 509 18.85 -1.32 -15.07
CA GLU A 509 18.10 -1.26 -16.32
C GLU A 509 18.17 0.16 -16.88
N SER A 510 18.09 0.29 -18.20
CA SER A 510 17.99 1.58 -18.88
C SER A 510 16.56 1.88 -19.38
N ASN A 511 15.59 1.03 -19.08
CA ASN A 511 14.17 1.21 -19.40
C ASN A 511 13.37 1.63 -18.15
N LEU A 512 12.06 1.79 -18.30
CA LEU A 512 11.18 2.27 -17.23
C LEU A 512 10.34 1.17 -16.58
N ALA A 513 10.61 -0.11 -16.90
CA ALA A 513 9.81 -1.25 -16.41
C ALA A 513 9.70 -1.27 -14.88
N HIS A 514 10.78 -0.86 -14.19
CA HIS A 514 10.88 -0.89 -12.73
C HIS A 514 11.38 0.42 -12.11
N ALA A 515 11.31 1.55 -12.83
CA ALA A 515 11.65 2.88 -12.31
C ALA A 515 11.03 4.01 -13.15
N ASP A 516 10.84 5.19 -12.55
CA ASP A 516 10.60 6.43 -13.30
C ASP A 516 11.92 7.04 -13.82
N VAL A 517 13.01 6.79 -13.09
CA VAL A 517 14.36 7.22 -13.44
C VAL A 517 15.30 6.01 -13.31
N PRO A 518 15.86 5.51 -14.42
CA PRO A 518 16.87 4.46 -14.41
C PRO A 518 18.05 4.80 -13.51
N PHE A 519 18.49 3.83 -12.71
CA PHE A 519 19.56 4.03 -11.75
C PHE A 519 20.55 2.90 -11.71
N ALA A 520 21.81 3.27 -11.51
CA ALA A 520 22.91 2.34 -11.37
C ALA A 520 23.76 2.71 -10.16
N ASP A 521 23.99 1.73 -9.28
CA ASP A 521 25.07 1.83 -8.33
C ASP A 521 26.42 1.67 -9.07
N ALA A 522 27.03 2.79 -9.44
CA ALA A 522 28.27 2.78 -10.20
C ALA A 522 29.47 2.42 -9.33
N ALA A 523 29.46 2.62 -8.01
CA ALA A 523 30.54 2.27 -7.07
C ALA A 523 31.96 2.53 -7.61
N GLY A 524 32.18 3.69 -8.23
CA GLY A 524 33.46 4.16 -8.74
C GLY A 524 33.68 3.96 -10.25
N ARG A 525 32.71 3.35 -10.94
CA ARG A 525 32.76 3.08 -12.38
C ARG A 525 32.40 4.31 -13.23
N ARG A 526 32.68 4.20 -14.54
CA ARG A 526 32.23 5.17 -15.54
C ARG A 526 30.72 5.05 -15.75
N TYR A 527 30.14 6.02 -16.45
CA TYR A 527 28.74 5.99 -16.89
C TYR A 527 28.34 4.59 -17.40
N PRO A 528 27.34 3.95 -16.78
CA PRO A 528 27.09 2.51 -16.97
C PRO A 528 26.22 2.20 -18.20
N PHE A 529 25.49 3.18 -18.72
CA PHE A 529 24.58 3.00 -19.85
C PHE A 529 25.26 3.17 -21.21
N HIS A 530 24.50 3.02 -22.30
CA HIS A 530 25.01 3.25 -23.64
C HIS A 530 25.49 4.70 -23.82
N PRO A 531 26.62 4.99 -24.52
CA PRO A 531 27.13 6.36 -24.69
C PRO A 531 26.13 7.32 -25.35
N ASP A 532 25.27 6.79 -26.21
CA ASP A 532 24.21 7.57 -26.87
C ASP A 532 22.89 7.61 -26.08
N TYR A 533 22.85 7.02 -24.88
CA TYR A 533 21.68 7.04 -24.01
C TYR A 533 21.60 8.41 -23.31
N LEU A 534 20.67 9.25 -23.78
CA LEU A 534 20.47 10.62 -23.33
C LEU A 534 19.13 10.85 -22.61
N ARG A 535 18.51 9.79 -22.08
CA ARG A 535 17.35 9.95 -21.18
C ARG A 535 17.82 10.19 -19.74
N PRO A 536 16.97 10.78 -18.88
CA PRO A 536 17.30 11.04 -17.48
C PRO A 536 17.70 9.76 -16.76
N THR A 537 18.82 9.79 -16.05
CA THR A 537 19.25 8.69 -15.18
C THR A 537 19.86 9.24 -13.89
N ALA A 538 20.12 8.39 -12.92
CA ALA A 538 21.04 8.70 -11.84
C ALA A 538 22.06 7.58 -11.64
N ALA A 539 23.20 7.92 -11.05
CA ALA A 539 24.17 6.92 -10.66
C ALA A 539 24.84 7.29 -9.35
N SER A 540 24.93 6.31 -8.45
CA SER A 540 25.59 6.51 -7.16
C SER A 540 27.07 6.15 -7.17
N ASP A 541 27.77 6.74 -6.22
CA ASP A 541 29.19 6.55 -6.04
C ASP A 541 29.62 6.78 -4.59
N THR A 542 30.76 6.25 -4.12
CA THR A 542 31.20 6.40 -2.72
C THR A 542 32.34 7.39 -2.55
N LEU A 543 32.26 8.40 -1.67
CA LEU A 543 33.41 9.30 -1.44
C LEU A 543 34.62 8.56 -0.83
N GLN A 544 34.33 7.65 0.09
CA GLN A 544 35.29 6.78 0.75
C GLN A 544 35.28 5.35 0.17
N ARG A 545 36.01 4.41 0.79
CA ARG A 545 36.20 3.03 0.28
C ARG A 545 34.90 2.23 0.15
N GLY A 546 33.89 2.51 0.96
CA GLY A 546 32.61 1.80 0.96
C GLY A 546 31.43 2.71 1.27
N TRP A 547 30.25 2.11 1.39
CA TRP A 547 28.99 2.81 1.68
C TRP A 547 28.87 3.25 3.13
N TRP A 548 29.48 2.55 4.07
CA TRP A 548 29.37 2.88 5.50
C TRP A 548 30.60 3.62 5.99
N TRP A 549 30.44 4.34 7.10
CA TRP A 549 31.58 4.85 7.84
C TRP A 549 32.23 3.72 8.66
N ASP A 550 33.55 3.82 8.82
CA ASP A 550 34.37 2.92 9.63
C ASP A 550 35.54 3.77 10.20
N ASN A 551 35.95 3.48 11.43
CA ASN A 551 37.05 4.17 12.10
C ASN A 551 38.45 3.70 11.64
N ASN A 552 38.49 2.65 10.84
CA ASN A 552 39.69 2.16 10.19
C ASN A 552 40.17 3.13 9.10
N GLU A 553 41.45 3.52 9.14
CA GLU A 553 42.08 4.41 8.16
C GLU A 553 41.92 3.89 6.71
N ASP A 554 41.77 2.59 6.53
CA ASP A 554 41.55 1.98 5.23
C ASP A 554 40.25 2.45 4.55
N TYR A 555 39.26 2.84 5.33
CA TYR A 555 37.93 3.28 4.91
C TYR A 555 37.76 4.80 4.89
N GLY A 556 38.84 5.57 5.06
CA GLY A 556 38.82 7.04 4.92
C GLY A 556 38.56 7.53 3.49
N VAL A 557 38.47 8.86 3.33
CA VAL A 557 38.18 9.52 2.04
C VAL A 557 39.26 9.20 0.99
N ARG A 558 38.87 8.58 -0.13
CA ARG A 558 39.82 8.13 -1.19
C ARG A 558 39.80 8.98 -2.46
N LYS A 559 38.65 9.55 -2.81
CA LYS A 559 38.47 10.18 -4.13
C LYS A 559 38.90 11.63 -4.15
N SER A 560 39.90 11.94 -4.98
CA SER A 560 40.42 13.30 -5.14
C SER A 560 39.35 14.27 -5.68
N VAL A 561 39.61 15.57 -5.56
CA VAL A 561 38.78 16.60 -6.18
C VAL A 561 38.67 16.37 -7.69
N ASP A 562 39.78 16.15 -8.38
CA ASP A 562 39.81 15.88 -9.82
C ASP A 562 38.93 14.69 -10.22
N TYR A 563 38.88 13.65 -9.38
CA TYR A 563 38.02 12.50 -9.62
C TYR A 563 36.54 12.90 -9.56
N ILE A 564 36.14 13.61 -8.50
CA ILE A 564 34.74 14.07 -8.33
C ILE A 564 34.32 14.94 -9.51
N LEU A 565 35.17 15.90 -9.92
CA LEU A 565 34.92 16.77 -11.07
C LEU A 565 34.76 15.98 -12.38
N LYS A 566 35.61 14.96 -12.60
CA LYS A 566 35.53 14.11 -13.78
C LYS A 566 34.25 13.27 -13.82
N GLN A 567 33.81 12.75 -12.68
CA GLN A 567 32.55 12.01 -12.61
C GLN A 567 31.38 12.97 -12.87
N LEU A 568 31.35 14.14 -12.22
CA LEU A 568 30.35 15.16 -12.49
C LEU A 568 30.23 15.51 -13.97
N ASP A 569 31.35 15.71 -14.67
CA ASP A 569 31.35 15.97 -16.12
C ASP A 569 30.82 14.77 -16.92
N SER A 570 31.28 13.56 -16.59
CA SER A 570 30.86 12.32 -17.27
C SER A 570 29.36 12.03 -17.13
N TYR A 571 28.78 12.21 -15.94
CA TYR A 571 27.36 11.92 -15.70
C TYR A 571 26.47 13.05 -16.24
N ASN A 572 26.79 14.31 -15.93
CA ASN A 572 25.95 15.43 -16.35
C ASN A 572 25.91 15.62 -17.87
N SER A 573 26.97 15.24 -18.60
CA SER A 573 26.98 15.25 -20.08
C SER A 573 26.01 14.25 -20.72
N HIS A 574 25.48 13.30 -19.96
CA HIS A 574 24.49 12.30 -20.41
C HIS A 574 23.14 12.46 -19.73
N HIS A 575 22.83 13.67 -19.22
CA HIS A 575 21.60 13.94 -18.44
C HIS A 575 21.46 13.06 -17.19
N SER A 576 22.59 12.58 -16.64
CA SER A 576 22.60 11.74 -15.46
C SER A 576 22.94 12.57 -14.22
N VAL A 577 22.14 12.42 -13.16
CA VAL A 577 22.41 13.03 -11.86
C VAL A 577 23.46 12.20 -11.13
N TYR A 578 24.56 12.84 -10.71
CA TYR A 578 25.59 12.19 -9.91
C TYR A 578 25.19 12.19 -8.44
N VAL A 579 25.13 11.02 -7.81
CA VAL A 579 24.72 10.85 -6.40
C VAL A 579 25.92 10.37 -5.59
N LEU A 580 26.60 11.27 -4.87
CA LEU A 580 27.82 10.92 -4.14
C LEU A 580 27.52 10.60 -2.67
N ASN A 581 27.80 9.37 -2.27
CA ASN A 581 27.69 8.93 -0.89
C ASN A 581 28.76 9.54 0.00
N VAL A 582 28.30 10.04 1.14
CA VAL A 582 29.10 10.62 2.22
C VAL A 582 28.54 10.09 3.53
N SER A 583 29.28 9.22 4.22
CA SER A 583 28.70 8.49 5.35
C SER A 583 28.94 9.20 6.67
N PRO A 584 27.88 9.49 7.44
CA PRO A 584 28.04 9.98 8.80
C PRO A 584 28.77 8.95 9.68
N ASN A 585 29.62 9.44 10.58
CA ASN A 585 30.32 8.62 11.57
C ASN A 585 29.38 8.15 12.71
N SER A 586 29.88 7.36 13.67
CA SER A 586 29.08 6.95 14.84
C SER A 586 28.57 8.10 15.71
N GLY A 587 29.17 9.28 15.60
CA GLY A 587 28.63 10.50 16.21
C GLY A 587 27.37 11.01 15.51
N GLY A 588 27.06 10.57 14.29
CA GLY A 588 25.96 11.09 13.47
C GLY A 588 26.31 12.38 12.72
N ARG A 589 27.60 12.62 12.46
CA ARG A 589 28.11 13.78 11.72
C ARG A 589 28.94 13.35 10.53
N LEU A 590 28.95 14.15 9.46
CA LEU A 590 29.88 13.95 8.35
C LEU A 590 31.32 14.25 8.81
N PRO A 591 32.32 13.39 8.49
CA PRO A 591 33.72 13.61 8.83
C PRO A 591 34.32 14.90 8.22
N ASP A 592 35.20 15.58 8.96
CA ASP A 592 35.79 16.87 8.53
C ASP A 592 36.59 16.77 7.21
N ASP A 593 37.29 15.66 6.99
CA ASP A 593 38.05 15.40 5.76
C ASP A 593 37.13 15.21 4.55
N ALA A 594 35.96 14.61 4.74
CA ALA A 594 34.90 14.50 3.74
C ALA A 594 34.32 15.88 3.42
N VAL A 595 33.97 16.68 4.44
CA VAL A 595 33.46 18.04 4.26
C VAL A 595 34.48 18.92 3.51
N GLN A 596 35.76 18.87 3.90
CA GLN A 596 36.81 19.59 3.21
C GLN A 596 36.96 19.15 1.74
N ARG A 597 36.90 17.84 1.46
CA ARG A 597 37.01 17.31 0.09
C ARG A 597 35.89 17.80 -0.81
N LEU A 598 34.65 17.82 -0.32
CA LEU A 598 33.47 18.23 -1.09
C LEU A 598 33.49 19.75 -1.33
N THR A 599 33.82 20.54 -0.32
CA THR A 599 33.91 22.01 -0.47
C THR A 599 35.04 22.44 -1.40
N ASP A 600 36.17 21.73 -1.42
CA ASP A 600 37.25 21.97 -2.40
C ASP A 600 36.86 21.61 -3.83
N ALA A 601 36.05 20.58 -4.02
CA ALA A 601 35.46 20.26 -5.32
C ALA A 601 34.46 21.36 -5.74
N ALA A 602 33.61 21.82 -4.84
CA ALA A 602 32.63 22.86 -5.12
C ALA A 602 33.24 24.21 -5.52
N LYS A 603 34.42 24.56 -4.98
CA LYS A 603 35.17 25.76 -5.39
C LYS A 603 35.62 25.71 -6.85
N GLN A 604 35.86 24.51 -7.39
CA GLN A 604 36.36 24.29 -8.75
C GLN A 604 35.24 23.93 -9.73
N TRP A 605 34.14 23.36 -9.24
CA TRP A 605 33.04 22.92 -10.07
C TRP A 605 32.17 24.08 -10.57
N THR A 606 31.94 24.10 -11.88
CA THR A 606 30.95 24.95 -12.53
C THR A 606 29.87 24.04 -13.12
N PRO A 607 28.63 24.07 -12.60
CA PRO A 607 27.54 23.27 -13.15
C PRO A 607 27.26 23.61 -14.62
N LEU A 608 26.84 22.63 -15.41
CA LEU A 608 26.28 22.90 -16.74
C LEU A 608 25.05 23.80 -16.61
N PRO A 609 24.80 24.70 -17.59
CA PRO A 609 23.56 25.45 -17.64
C PRO A 609 22.34 24.51 -17.51
N PRO A 610 21.27 24.94 -16.81
CA PRO A 610 20.02 24.19 -16.81
C PRO A 610 19.50 24.00 -18.23
N LEU A 611 19.00 22.80 -18.52
CA LEU A 611 18.24 22.54 -19.72
C LEU A 611 16.91 23.29 -19.62
N THR A 612 16.47 23.87 -20.74
CA THR A 612 15.21 24.61 -20.83
C THR A 612 14.06 23.77 -21.38
N GLU A 613 14.37 22.63 -22.00
CA GLU A 613 13.40 21.72 -22.62
C GLU A 613 13.79 20.28 -22.34
N ALA A 614 12.80 19.44 -22.06
CA ALA A 614 12.97 18.00 -21.90
C ALA A 614 13.16 17.32 -23.27
N GLY A 615 13.91 16.23 -23.32
CA GLY A 615 13.96 15.37 -24.51
C GLY A 615 12.57 14.86 -24.92
N SER A 616 12.32 14.70 -26.21
CA SER A 616 11.01 14.29 -26.75
C SER A 616 10.61 12.86 -26.38
N ASN A 617 11.58 12.02 -26.02
CA ASN A 617 11.41 10.63 -25.64
C ASN A 617 11.58 10.38 -24.14
N TRP A 618 11.51 11.43 -23.30
CA TRP A 618 11.62 11.30 -21.86
C TRP A 618 10.28 10.98 -21.22
N GLY A 619 10.30 10.07 -20.23
CA GLY A 619 9.11 9.64 -19.50
C GLY A 619 8.17 8.79 -20.35
N PHE A 620 6.93 8.67 -19.89
CA PHE A 620 5.90 7.95 -20.63
C PHE A 620 5.56 8.68 -21.94
N GLN A 621 5.40 7.91 -23.01
CA GLN A 621 5.18 8.42 -24.37
C GLN A 621 3.69 8.50 -24.73
N TYR A 622 2.82 8.01 -23.85
CA TYR A 622 1.37 8.06 -23.97
C TYR A 622 0.70 8.11 -22.58
N GLU A 623 -0.61 8.37 -22.54
CA GLU A 623 -1.40 8.36 -21.32
C GLU A 623 -1.57 6.93 -20.79
N VAL A 624 -0.64 6.48 -19.94
CA VAL A 624 -0.54 5.09 -19.43
C VAL A 624 -1.79 4.60 -18.72
N GLY A 625 -2.59 5.50 -18.14
CA GLY A 625 -3.86 5.14 -17.51
C GLY A 625 -4.92 4.56 -18.47
N ASN A 626 -4.71 4.68 -19.78
CA ASN A 626 -5.57 4.04 -20.79
C ASN A 626 -5.09 2.63 -21.16
N ASN A 627 -3.92 2.18 -20.69
CA ASN A 627 -3.40 0.85 -20.95
C ASN A 627 -3.74 -0.08 -19.78
N LEU A 628 -4.66 -1.02 -19.99
CA LEU A 628 -5.01 -2.05 -19.02
C LEU A 628 -3.85 -3.00 -18.69
N ALA A 629 -2.82 -3.02 -19.53
CA ALA A 629 -1.64 -3.87 -19.37
C ALA A 629 -0.45 -3.14 -18.71
N PHE A 630 -0.54 -1.83 -18.47
CA PHE A 630 0.58 -1.05 -17.90
C PHE A 630 1.01 -1.62 -16.54
N HIS A 631 2.29 -1.95 -16.42
CA HIS A 631 2.90 -2.64 -15.26
C HIS A 631 2.23 -3.97 -14.87
N CYS A 632 1.39 -4.57 -15.71
CA CYS A 632 0.85 -5.90 -15.42
C CYS A 632 1.96 -6.98 -15.50
N PRO A 633 1.84 -8.08 -14.76
CA PRO A 633 2.76 -9.21 -14.86
C PRO A 633 2.83 -9.72 -16.30
N ALA A 634 4.05 -9.93 -16.79
CA ALA A 634 4.29 -10.45 -18.12
C ALA A 634 5.33 -11.56 -18.11
N ALA A 635 5.24 -12.46 -19.07
CA ALA A 635 6.17 -13.56 -19.25
C ALA A 635 6.52 -13.74 -20.73
N GLN A 636 7.66 -14.36 -20.98
CA GLN A 636 8.10 -14.71 -22.33
C GLN A 636 8.72 -16.10 -22.34
N SER A 637 8.70 -16.76 -23.50
CA SER A 637 9.16 -18.14 -23.68
C SER A 637 10.63 -18.36 -23.31
N SER A 638 11.44 -17.35 -23.61
CA SER A 638 12.86 -17.28 -23.27
C SER A 638 13.28 -15.82 -23.21
N THR A 639 14.48 -15.57 -22.69
CA THR A 639 15.04 -14.23 -22.59
C THR A 639 16.34 -14.14 -23.36
N HIS A 640 16.50 -13.08 -24.15
CA HIS A 640 17.73 -12.83 -24.87
C HIS A 640 18.86 -12.44 -23.91
N ASP A 641 20.06 -12.96 -24.11
CA ASP A 641 21.26 -12.63 -23.33
C ASP A 641 21.78 -11.18 -23.54
N PHE A 642 21.00 -10.29 -24.18
CA PHE A 642 21.47 -8.95 -24.55
C PHE A 642 21.25 -8.01 -23.39
N ILE A 643 22.32 -7.80 -22.62
CA ILE A 643 22.37 -6.84 -21.52
C ILE A 643 23.76 -6.26 -21.48
N ARG A 644 23.87 -4.94 -21.49
CA ARG A 644 25.17 -4.29 -21.42
C ARG A 644 25.81 -4.47 -20.04
N ASP A 645 25.00 -4.40 -18.99
CA ASP A 645 25.40 -4.70 -17.62
C ASP A 645 24.69 -5.97 -17.13
N LYS A 646 25.43 -7.02 -16.81
CA LYS A 646 24.88 -8.32 -16.38
C LYS A 646 24.09 -8.30 -15.07
N ARG A 647 24.04 -7.14 -14.40
CA ARG A 647 23.21 -6.92 -13.21
C ARG A 647 21.79 -6.46 -13.55
N ALA A 648 21.58 -5.90 -14.73
CA ALA A 648 20.24 -5.72 -15.27
C ALA A 648 19.71 -7.06 -15.77
N TYR A 649 18.38 -7.18 -15.87
CA TYR A 649 17.70 -8.40 -16.34
C TYR A 649 16.64 -8.02 -17.39
N PRO A 650 16.79 -8.44 -18.67
CA PRO A 650 15.79 -8.21 -19.68
C PRO A 650 14.57 -9.05 -19.35
N ARG A 651 13.42 -8.38 -19.32
CA ARG A 651 12.18 -8.90 -18.79
C ARG A 651 11.05 -8.62 -19.77
N ALA A 652 9.96 -9.37 -19.64
CA ALA A 652 8.80 -9.24 -20.50
C ALA A 652 8.12 -7.87 -20.28
N GLU A 653 8.21 -7.35 -19.07
CA GLU A 653 7.59 -6.14 -18.53
C GLU A 653 8.10 -4.85 -19.18
N ILE A 654 9.25 -4.89 -19.87
CA ILE A 654 9.73 -3.76 -20.69
C ILE A 654 8.70 -3.36 -21.74
N ALA A 655 7.92 -4.32 -22.25
CA ALA A 655 6.86 -4.03 -23.22
C ALA A 655 5.60 -3.39 -22.60
N LEU A 656 5.63 -2.99 -21.32
CA LEU A 656 4.52 -2.47 -20.54
C LEU A 656 4.92 -1.26 -19.68
N ASP A 657 6.01 -0.59 -20.04
CA ASP A 657 6.65 0.46 -19.23
C ASP A 657 6.28 1.89 -19.65
N GLY A 658 5.42 2.05 -20.66
CA GLY A 658 4.98 3.36 -21.15
C GLY A 658 5.87 3.94 -22.25
N VAL A 659 6.85 3.19 -22.77
CA VAL A 659 7.81 3.63 -23.78
C VAL A 659 7.55 2.92 -25.12
N THR A 660 7.03 3.66 -26.10
CA THR A 660 6.80 3.14 -27.47
C THR A 660 8.04 3.10 -28.37
N GLU A 661 9.14 3.76 -27.97
CA GLU A 661 10.40 3.76 -28.71
C GLU A 661 11.15 2.43 -28.55
N GLY A 662 11.07 1.55 -29.54
CA GLY A 662 11.71 0.23 -29.55
C GLY A 662 13.17 0.21 -30.01
N ASN A 663 14.07 0.95 -29.37
CA ASN A 663 15.51 0.86 -29.68
C ASN A 663 16.17 -0.29 -28.89
N GLY A 664 16.47 -1.38 -29.60
CA GLY A 664 17.03 -2.58 -28.99
C GLY A 664 18.43 -2.36 -28.38
N LEU A 665 19.26 -1.48 -28.97
CA LEU A 665 20.59 -1.17 -28.42
C LEU A 665 20.55 -0.33 -27.13
N MET A 666 19.43 0.36 -26.91
CA MET A 666 19.17 1.13 -25.69
C MET A 666 18.31 0.33 -24.69
N GLU A 667 18.12 -0.97 -24.91
CA GLU A 667 17.37 -1.89 -24.04
C GLU A 667 15.89 -1.47 -23.84
N GLN A 668 15.27 -0.87 -24.86
CA GLN A 668 13.87 -0.40 -24.86
C GLN A 668 12.91 -1.40 -25.52
N THR A 669 13.22 -2.69 -25.43
CA THR A 669 12.35 -3.75 -25.92
C THR A 669 12.46 -4.98 -25.03
N SER A 670 11.35 -5.65 -24.74
CA SER A 670 11.41 -7.05 -24.33
C SER A 670 11.94 -7.88 -25.50
N MET A 671 12.73 -8.91 -25.22
CA MET A 671 13.36 -9.71 -26.28
C MET A 671 13.60 -11.16 -25.87
N THR A 672 13.19 -12.09 -26.72
CA THR A 672 13.41 -13.53 -26.53
C THR A 672 14.73 -13.99 -27.11
N ALA A 673 15.24 -15.14 -26.67
CA ALA A 673 16.32 -15.81 -27.39
C ALA A 673 15.83 -16.24 -28.80
N VAL A 674 16.77 -16.63 -29.67
CA VAL A 674 16.42 -17.23 -30.95
C VAL A 674 15.94 -18.66 -30.73
N GLU A 675 14.68 -18.91 -31.00
CA GLU A 675 14.04 -20.21 -30.85
C GLU A 675 12.88 -20.38 -31.84
N ASP A 676 12.26 -21.56 -31.83
CA ASP A 676 11.10 -21.86 -32.66
C ASP A 676 9.82 -21.41 -31.95
N HIS A 677 9.03 -20.56 -32.63
CA HIS A 677 7.79 -19.99 -32.10
C HIS A 677 7.93 -19.28 -30.73
N PRO A 678 8.87 -18.34 -30.55
CA PRO A 678 8.95 -17.57 -29.31
C PRO A 678 7.68 -16.77 -29.06
N TRP A 679 7.32 -16.60 -27.79
CA TRP A 679 6.12 -15.86 -27.39
C TRP A 679 6.38 -14.92 -26.21
N TRP A 680 5.56 -13.90 -26.14
CA TRP A 680 5.43 -12.96 -25.03
C TRP A 680 3.95 -12.87 -24.63
N GLN A 681 3.65 -12.74 -23.34
CA GLN A 681 2.29 -12.69 -22.83
C GLN A 681 2.18 -11.80 -21.60
N VAL A 682 1.14 -10.97 -21.53
CA VAL A 682 0.72 -10.24 -20.33
C VAL A 682 -0.50 -10.90 -19.67
N ASP A 683 -0.50 -10.94 -18.35
CA ASP A 683 -1.67 -11.25 -17.52
C ASP A 683 -2.29 -9.95 -16.99
N LEU A 684 -3.51 -9.63 -17.43
CA LEU A 684 -4.22 -8.41 -17.06
C LEU A 684 -4.74 -8.43 -15.61
N THR A 685 -4.41 -9.47 -14.83
CA THR A 685 -4.75 -9.72 -13.41
C THR A 685 -6.23 -9.85 -13.09
N ARG A 686 -7.09 -9.60 -14.09
CA ARG A 686 -8.55 -9.73 -14.04
C ARG A 686 -9.12 -9.96 -15.42
N SER A 687 -10.39 -10.36 -15.49
CA SER A 687 -11.13 -10.39 -16.75
C SER A 687 -11.44 -8.97 -17.22
N CYS A 688 -11.14 -8.67 -18.47
CA CYS A 688 -11.37 -7.39 -19.12
C CYS A 688 -12.16 -7.57 -20.41
N VAL A 689 -12.99 -6.59 -20.76
CA VAL A 689 -13.56 -6.43 -22.10
C VAL A 689 -12.56 -5.62 -22.92
N ILE A 690 -11.86 -6.31 -23.82
CA ILE A 690 -10.79 -5.75 -24.66
C ILE A 690 -11.40 -5.22 -25.96
N GLU A 691 -11.16 -3.94 -26.24
CA GLU A 691 -11.66 -3.22 -27.41
C GLU A 691 -10.60 -3.06 -28.49
N GLN A 692 -9.37 -2.82 -28.08
CA GLN A 692 -8.26 -2.50 -28.95
C GLN A 692 -6.93 -2.99 -28.36
N ILE A 693 -6.03 -3.46 -29.23
CA ILE A 693 -4.63 -3.78 -28.91
C ILE A 693 -3.73 -3.01 -29.88
N ASP A 694 -2.81 -2.21 -29.37
CA ASP A 694 -1.73 -1.61 -30.16
C ASP A 694 -0.44 -2.36 -29.89
N LEU A 695 0.17 -2.89 -30.95
CA LEU A 695 1.48 -3.55 -30.86
C LEU A 695 2.55 -2.64 -31.43
N PHE A 696 3.59 -2.36 -30.64
CA PHE A 696 4.79 -1.65 -31.07
C PHE A 696 5.97 -2.62 -31.12
N GLY A 697 6.71 -2.58 -32.22
CA GLY A 697 7.95 -3.35 -32.39
C GLY A 697 9.17 -2.44 -32.41
N ARG A 698 10.28 -2.97 -32.93
CA ARG A 698 11.54 -2.21 -33.01
C ARG A 698 11.44 -1.00 -33.93
N THR A 699 12.00 0.11 -33.49
CA THR A 699 12.05 1.38 -34.23
C THR A 699 13.40 1.63 -34.91
N ASP A 700 14.39 0.79 -34.64
CA ASP A 700 15.77 0.90 -35.11
C ASP A 700 16.17 -0.15 -36.17
N LEU A 701 15.18 -0.86 -36.73
CA LEU A 701 15.38 -1.82 -37.84
C LEU A 701 14.91 -1.26 -39.18
N ASP A 702 15.59 -1.66 -40.25
CA ASP A 702 15.19 -1.37 -41.63
C ASP A 702 14.22 -2.45 -42.16
N THR A 703 13.22 -2.07 -42.95
CA THR A 703 11.99 -2.87 -43.19
C THR A 703 12.16 -4.05 -44.16
N SER A 704 13.38 -4.52 -44.42
CA SER A 704 13.67 -5.46 -45.53
C SER A 704 13.32 -6.92 -45.25
N GLU A 705 13.14 -7.33 -43.99
CA GLU A 705 12.71 -8.68 -43.60
C GLU A 705 11.70 -8.61 -42.44
N GLN A 706 10.42 -8.40 -42.78
CA GLN A 706 9.36 -8.25 -41.78
C GLN A 706 8.91 -9.62 -41.27
N GLN A 707 9.18 -9.88 -39.99
CA GLN A 707 8.69 -11.04 -39.27
C GLN A 707 7.15 -11.06 -39.22
N THR A 708 6.56 -12.24 -39.02
CA THR A 708 5.11 -12.42 -38.86
C THR A 708 4.80 -12.93 -37.46
N VAL A 709 3.76 -12.38 -36.82
CA VAL A 709 3.32 -12.77 -35.48
C VAL A 709 1.84 -13.11 -35.45
N VAL A 710 1.43 -13.89 -34.46
CA VAL A 710 0.04 -14.14 -34.06
C VAL A 710 -0.24 -13.37 -32.78
N VAL A 711 -1.24 -12.51 -32.81
CA VAL A 711 -1.76 -11.80 -31.62
C VAL A 711 -3.02 -12.50 -31.17
N SER A 712 -3.09 -12.88 -29.91
CA SER A 712 -4.20 -13.65 -29.33
C SER A 712 -4.72 -13.04 -28.04
N ILE A 713 -6.04 -13.08 -27.85
CA ILE A 713 -6.72 -12.84 -26.58
C ILE A 713 -7.09 -14.18 -25.98
N LEU A 714 -6.70 -14.40 -24.72
CA LEU A 714 -6.97 -15.63 -24.00
C LEU A 714 -7.81 -15.36 -22.75
N ASP A 715 -8.62 -16.35 -22.38
CA ASP A 715 -9.30 -16.38 -21.09
C ASP A 715 -8.35 -16.79 -19.94
N ALA A 716 -8.88 -16.81 -18.71
CA ALA A 716 -8.10 -17.16 -17.52
C ALA A 716 -7.52 -18.58 -17.58
N GLN A 717 -8.20 -19.49 -18.28
CA GLN A 717 -7.79 -20.88 -18.49
C GLN A 717 -6.77 -21.04 -19.62
N GLY A 718 -6.46 -19.96 -20.36
CA GLY A 718 -5.54 -19.97 -21.48
C GLY A 718 -6.16 -20.45 -22.80
N SER A 719 -7.49 -20.47 -22.92
CA SER A 719 -8.16 -20.77 -24.18
C SER A 719 -8.19 -19.52 -25.06
N VAL A 720 -7.94 -19.68 -26.36
CA VAL A 720 -7.95 -18.58 -27.32
C VAL A 720 -9.39 -18.15 -27.62
N ALA A 721 -9.75 -16.95 -27.19
CA ALA A 721 -11.04 -16.33 -27.51
C ALA A 721 -11.01 -15.63 -28.88
N TRP A 722 -9.84 -15.12 -29.27
CA TRP A 722 -9.62 -14.44 -30.54
C TRP A 722 -8.15 -14.47 -30.92
N GLN A 723 -7.85 -14.51 -32.21
CA GLN A 723 -6.49 -14.38 -32.71
C GLN A 723 -6.44 -13.75 -34.11
N LYS A 724 -5.33 -13.09 -34.44
CA LYS A 724 -5.06 -12.56 -35.77
C LYS A 724 -3.57 -12.62 -36.09
N THR A 725 -3.24 -13.06 -37.30
CA THR A 725 -1.88 -13.04 -37.83
C THR A 725 -1.60 -11.70 -38.51
N ILE A 726 -0.48 -11.06 -38.16
CA ILE A 726 -0.06 -9.77 -38.71
C ILE A 726 1.47 -9.75 -38.92
N PRO A 727 1.99 -8.87 -39.80
CA PRO A 727 3.41 -8.53 -39.80
C PRO A 727 3.79 -7.86 -38.47
N MET A 728 4.99 -8.12 -37.97
CA MET A 728 5.54 -7.42 -36.81
C MET A 728 5.78 -5.94 -37.19
N PRO A 729 5.24 -4.97 -36.44
CA PRO A 729 5.42 -3.56 -36.78
C PRO A 729 6.87 -3.11 -36.62
N THR A 730 7.29 -2.20 -37.50
CA THR A 730 8.58 -1.51 -37.45
C THR A 730 8.33 -0.02 -37.61
N GLY A 731 8.63 0.77 -36.58
CA GLY A 731 8.20 2.18 -36.50
C GLY A 731 6.78 2.30 -35.95
N ASP A 732 5.79 2.61 -36.80
CA ASP A 732 4.40 2.82 -36.38
C ASP A 732 3.73 1.54 -35.84
N PRO A 733 2.81 1.65 -34.86
CA PRO A 733 2.15 0.48 -34.28
C PRO A 733 1.17 -0.17 -35.25
N THR A 734 0.92 -1.47 -35.05
CA THR A 734 -0.25 -2.13 -35.62
C THR A 734 -1.41 -2.08 -34.64
N ILE A 735 -2.52 -1.46 -35.05
CA ILE A 735 -3.76 -1.35 -34.26
C ILE A 735 -4.71 -2.49 -34.61
N LEU A 736 -5.22 -3.18 -33.60
CA LEU A 736 -6.12 -4.32 -33.71
C LEU A 736 -7.41 -4.07 -32.94
N GLU A 737 -8.56 -4.22 -33.60
CA GLU A 737 -9.90 -4.02 -33.00
C GLU A 737 -10.67 -5.36 -32.97
N PRO A 738 -10.52 -6.18 -31.91
CA PRO A 738 -11.18 -7.48 -31.78
C PRO A 738 -12.71 -7.41 -31.64
N GLY A 739 -13.28 -6.24 -31.38
CA GLY A 739 -14.73 -6.03 -31.29
C GLY A 739 -15.35 -6.34 -29.92
N ARG A 740 -14.75 -5.82 -28.83
CA ARG A 740 -15.22 -5.95 -27.43
C ARG A 740 -15.31 -7.42 -26.97
N LEU A 741 -14.16 -8.06 -26.77
CA LEU A 741 -14.08 -9.45 -26.34
C LEU A 741 -13.59 -9.58 -24.90
N SER A 742 -14.18 -10.53 -24.16
CA SER A 742 -13.70 -10.84 -22.81
C SER A 742 -12.38 -11.62 -22.90
N GLY A 743 -11.40 -11.21 -22.11
CA GLY A 743 -10.13 -11.91 -21.95
C GLY A 743 -9.37 -11.42 -20.72
N SER A 744 -8.45 -12.24 -20.22
CA SER A 744 -7.58 -11.87 -19.10
C SER A 744 -6.10 -11.86 -19.51
N LYS A 745 -5.77 -12.33 -20.71
CA LYS A 745 -4.39 -12.42 -21.20
C LYS A 745 -4.31 -11.99 -22.66
N VAL A 746 -3.20 -11.34 -23.02
CA VAL A 746 -2.83 -11.05 -24.41
C VAL A 746 -1.50 -11.72 -24.70
N ARG A 747 -1.41 -12.51 -25.77
CA ARG A 747 -0.19 -13.18 -26.21
C ARG A 747 0.21 -12.71 -27.61
N ILE A 748 1.51 -12.51 -27.80
CA ILE A 748 2.17 -12.26 -29.09
C ILE A 748 3.12 -13.43 -29.33
N GLU A 749 2.98 -14.13 -30.45
CA GLU A 749 3.83 -15.29 -30.80
C GLU A 749 4.40 -15.12 -32.19
N LEU A 750 5.71 -15.33 -32.36
CA LEU A 750 6.36 -15.31 -33.66
C LEU A 750 6.00 -16.54 -34.48
N VAL A 751 5.75 -16.36 -35.78
CA VAL A 751 5.55 -17.48 -36.70
C VAL A 751 6.90 -18.02 -37.16
N GLY A 752 7.24 -19.22 -36.68
CA GLY A 752 8.47 -19.94 -37.01
C GLY A 752 9.65 -19.53 -36.15
N ASN A 753 10.87 -19.78 -36.64
CA ASN A 753 12.09 -19.60 -35.87
C ASN A 753 12.65 -18.18 -35.95
N GLY A 754 12.96 -17.58 -34.80
CA GLY A 754 13.56 -16.26 -34.70
C GLY A 754 13.62 -15.75 -33.27
N SER A 755 13.87 -14.46 -33.09
CA SER A 755 13.73 -13.75 -31.81
C SER A 755 12.58 -12.77 -31.94
N LEU A 756 11.75 -12.69 -30.90
CA LEU A 756 10.65 -11.76 -30.79
C LEU A 756 11.11 -10.55 -29.96
N ALA A 757 10.97 -9.34 -30.50
CA ALA A 757 11.33 -8.10 -29.82
C ALA A 757 10.15 -7.11 -29.85
N ILE A 758 9.62 -6.76 -28.67
CA ILE A 758 8.43 -5.91 -28.52
C ILE A 758 8.81 -4.66 -27.75
N ALA A 759 8.43 -3.50 -28.28
CA ALA A 759 8.66 -2.22 -27.61
C ALA A 759 7.58 -1.92 -26.59
N GLU A 760 6.31 -2.09 -26.97
CA GLU A 760 5.17 -1.77 -26.12
C GLU A 760 3.91 -2.53 -26.59
N VAL A 761 3.05 -2.91 -25.63
CA VAL A 761 1.71 -3.45 -25.89
C VAL A 761 0.68 -2.64 -25.12
N ILE A 762 -0.18 -1.92 -25.86
CA ILE A 762 -1.26 -1.15 -25.26
C ILE A 762 -2.59 -1.89 -25.42
N VAL A 763 -3.18 -2.31 -24.30
CA VAL A 763 -4.49 -2.97 -24.26
C VAL A 763 -5.54 -1.97 -23.76
N ARG A 764 -6.53 -1.63 -24.60
CA ARG A 764 -7.62 -0.71 -24.22
C ARG A 764 -8.94 -1.44 -24.04
N GLY A 765 -9.72 -0.94 -23.08
CA GLY A 765 -11.08 -1.39 -22.82
C GLY A 765 -11.50 -1.09 -21.39
N GLU A 766 -12.22 -2.01 -20.78
CA GLU A 766 -12.72 -1.87 -19.40
C GLU A 766 -12.69 -3.21 -18.65
N PRO A 767 -12.59 -3.20 -17.30
CA PRO A 767 -12.79 -4.41 -16.51
C PRO A 767 -14.16 -5.05 -16.81
N ALA A 768 -14.22 -6.38 -16.86
CA ALA A 768 -15.49 -7.09 -17.04
C ALA A 768 -16.39 -6.89 -15.81
N ARG A 769 -17.70 -6.71 -16.03
CA ARG A 769 -18.71 -6.46 -15.00
C ARG A 769 -19.21 -7.72 -14.32
#